data_AF-A0A671TPH1-F1
#
_entry.id   AF-A0A671TPH1-F1
#
_cell.length_a   1.000
_cell.length_b   1.000
_cell.length_c   1.000
_cell.angle_alpha   90.00
_cell.angle_beta   90.00
_cell.angle_gamma   90.00
#
_symmetry.space_group_name_H-M   'P 1'
#
loop_
_entity.id
_entity.type
_entity.pdbx_description
1 polymer ?
#
loop_
_entity_poly.entity_id
_entity_poly.type
_entity_poly.pdbx_seq_one_letter_code
_entity_poly.pdbx_strand_id
1 'polypeptide(L)'
;MGAVFNLLEQHRLQEYYNKFVQLGVKDERDFLDGVTDEDLNNLGLSQVERNRFSTMRNTIRRLRAPAQPAATSVKKSMESFCLQYTYAKCPEPKYIRDMDAAQNTVEDLMLRIRHSESVDSSKGVCLYTVDGMPLTDDPFFNTWSLKDRHIKNGDVIYAIFTPKENLNTAPQLPNHEVTETYGGDTVRCHIMLKGDFEVMVDLENDTIATLKNKLSDESGIPAHVLHYRGERGSGNTLESCGISDGSTVNFSLSTFSEEVLNQEDFFTDDVVPSVQQTPKGISVFLSSLYIIKNKGTGVGRKNLIAYIRKLTGCNPLAHSLYQLLFRNESVSRNQKIALVEGLYMLFRELLPQLGTNRGDKIIEDIDVFEYSTYCWAHLLSEAKKETTEHENYTTFSLMSEEGRRFCDPVTVPGAPGVLERAAVLQKIQDGERIPNCTEEVLQETSIKRATDIEKILLSVHPSIVVYDLWSSHGAVTCQNFHINTEKSFGDMAEEMKAFPQLSATPPLLLKGLGYDQLHLVFLSKDNLGVYLTKNKANPASVEVHDFLAGKVKTIDVDALAAITGDHRDDHSFVTTRTPKEAIMVLIDTSSSMAENCYGSVEIQKIHAVKEFFDNFATRTMAYDFHHVIGLAKFDSTVEILHTFTEILEKFKEHVHTLKASGRTKLYDALQLGMLELDKVKTKFPDCNLRILCLTDGHDVGSSNMPDVVTANLIKSNIIVDSILLGNVGPRNTLQLQPWAPDTLCILRGISNATGGCCFKPETSKDGLKLFEIETVLSLEMRKPKKKADPSTITISSLRAINAAHGYDKSPEVVLPSEMNSKVTVTESALKKKIRDTRVGQMMEKDKRILEELRSLHCNPHPYFSIFPSESDFTFWKIVMEGPSDTPYEKGVFELFCQFGPDYPVKPPLVRFVTPVYHCNINNVGRICHNIFDRNYNAQITMRDILNAVYGLLIIPEPEDPLDSILAEEFMSSREKYEQEAKKHTEETAAMSRDVMEKKLVDPGKQLVPPHLICPLTNKLFVDPVETIYGTVYERKAIEQHLKEHKHDPKGGPAVPLTNADLKLASEMKKMATDYRSKQLR
;
A
#
# COMPACT_ATOMS: atom_id res chain seq x y z
N MET A 1 41.81 24.52 -21.92
CA MET A 1 41.60 25.98 -21.97
C MET A 1 41.24 26.43 -20.56
N GLY A 2 41.93 27.44 -20.01
CA GLY A 2 41.88 27.79 -18.59
C GLY A 2 40.69 28.66 -18.19
N ALA A 3 40.52 28.92 -16.88
CA ALA A 3 39.45 29.75 -16.30
C ALA A 3 39.33 31.14 -16.95
N VAL A 4 40.46 31.73 -17.33
CA VAL A 4 40.54 33.02 -18.07
C VAL A 4 39.86 32.95 -19.44
N PHE A 5 40.00 31.84 -20.17
CA PHE A 5 39.36 31.66 -21.48
C PHE A 5 37.84 31.59 -21.32
N ASN A 6 37.37 30.75 -20.39
CA ASN A 6 35.94 30.58 -20.12
C ASN A 6 35.29 31.89 -19.66
N LEU A 7 36.00 32.68 -18.84
CA LEU A 7 35.51 33.99 -18.37
C LEU A 7 35.40 35.00 -19.52
N LEU A 8 36.37 35.04 -20.44
CA LEU A 8 36.30 35.89 -21.61
C LEU A 8 35.21 35.44 -22.58
N GLU A 9 35.02 34.13 -22.74
CA GLU A 9 33.95 33.55 -23.57
C GLU A 9 32.55 33.92 -23.04
N GLN A 10 32.34 33.88 -21.73
CA GLN A 10 31.08 34.31 -21.08
C GLN A 10 30.70 35.76 -21.39
N HIS A 11 31.70 36.63 -21.64
CA HIS A 11 31.50 38.04 -21.95
C HIS A 11 31.73 38.39 -23.42
N ARG A 12 31.83 37.39 -24.32
CA ARG A 12 32.08 37.56 -25.77
C ARG A 12 33.36 38.33 -26.09
N LEU A 13 34.44 38.02 -25.37
CA LEU A 13 35.78 38.63 -25.51
C LEU A 13 36.87 37.58 -25.76
N GLN A 14 36.50 36.33 -26.08
CA GLN A 14 37.42 35.20 -26.30
C GLN A 14 38.42 35.43 -27.44
N GLU A 15 38.06 36.22 -28.45
CA GLU A 15 38.99 36.57 -29.55
C GLU A 15 40.20 37.37 -29.05
N TYR A 16 40.07 38.05 -27.91
CA TYR A 16 41.14 38.80 -27.26
C TYR A 16 41.96 37.94 -26.28
N TYR A 17 41.64 36.66 -26.10
CA TYR A 17 42.31 35.78 -25.13
C TYR A 17 43.83 35.77 -25.31
N ASN A 18 44.32 35.54 -26.53
CA ASN A 18 45.76 35.53 -26.80
C ASN A 18 46.41 36.90 -26.52
N LYS A 19 45.67 38.00 -26.74
CA LYS A 19 46.16 39.35 -26.47
C LYS A 19 46.20 39.65 -24.97
N PHE A 20 45.21 39.20 -24.19
CA PHE A 20 45.23 39.32 -22.73
C PHE A 20 46.32 38.47 -22.08
N VAL A 21 46.57 37.26 -22.59
CA VAL A 21 47.70 36.43 -22.14
C VAL A 21 49.04 37.12 -22.45
N GLN A 22 49.17 37.79 -23.59
CA GLN A 22 50.36 38.61 -23.92
C GLN A 22 50.53 39.84 -23.01
N LEU A 23 49.43 40.40 -22.48
CA LEU A 23 49.43 41.44 -21.46
C LEU A 23 49.75 40.92 -20.04
N GLY A 24 50.03 39.62 -19.90
CA GLY A 24 50.44 39.02 -18.62
C GLY A 24 49.28 38.51 -17.77
N VAL A 25 48.05 38.47 -18.29
CA VAL A 25 46.88 37.90 -17.60
C VAL A 25 47.05 36.38 -17.48
N LYS A 26 47.22 35.90 -16.25
CA LYS A 26 47.37 34.48 -15.90
C LYS A 26 46.17 33.97 -15.10
N ASP A 27 45.57 34.82 -14.28
CA ASP A 27 44.35 34.52 -13.54
C ASP A 27 43.34 35.68 -13.61
N GLU A 28 42.11 35.44 -13.15
CA GLU A 28 41.00 36.39 -13.25
C GLU A 28 41.27 37.73 -12.54
N ARG A 29 42.15 37.77 -11.52
CA ARG A 29 42.52 39.00 -10.79
C ARG A 29 43.31 39.96 -11.66
N ASP A 30 44.07 39.43 -12.62
CA ASP A 30 44.90 40.25 -13.47
C ASP A 30 44.04 41.16 -14.37
N PHE A 31 42.75 40.85 -14.59
CA PHE A 31 41.81 41.77 -15.27
C PHE A 31 41.40 42.99 -14.43
N LEU A 32 41.49 42.90 -13.10
CA LEU A 32 41.18 44.01 -12.19
C LEU A 32 42.38 44.92 -11.97
N ASP A 33 43.54 44.31 -11.74
CA ASP A 33 44.73 45.03 -11.27
C ASP A 33 45.82 45.15 -12.34
N GLY A 34 45.82 44.27 -13.35
CA GLY A 34 46.89 44.14 -14.35
C GLY A 34 46.56 44.65 -15.76
N VAL A 35 45.29 44.95 -16.07
CA VAL A 35 44.86 45.52 -17.35
C VAL A 35 44.42 46.96 -17.12
N THR A 36 45.05 47.93 -17.77
CA THR A 36 44.71 49.36 -17.69
C THR A 36 43.76 49.80 -18.81
N ASP A 37 43.15 50.98 -18.69
CA ASP A 37 42.30 51.52 -19.76
C ASP A 37 43.11 51.90 -21.02
N GLU A 38 44.41 52.15 -20.88
CA GLU A 38 45.34 52.34 -21.99
C GLU A 38 45.61 51.02 -22.74
N ASP A 39 45.72 49.90 -22.01
CA ASP A 39 45.82 48.56 -22.62
C ASP A 39 44.54 48.22 -23.41
N LEU A 40 43.36 48.57 -22.90
CA LEU A 40 42.09 48.37 -23.60
C LEU A 40 41.99 49.20 -24.88
N ASN A 41 42.56 50.42 -24.89
CA ASN A 41 42.66 51.23 -26.11
C ASN A 41 43.56 50.57 -27.15
N ASN A 42 44.72 50.05 -26.72
CA ASN A 42 45.69 49.39 -27.59
C ASN A 42 45.22 48.03 -28.14
N LEU A 43 44.28 47.37 -27.47
CA LEU A 43 43.66 46.12 -27.91
C LEU A 43 42.69 46.30 -29.09
N GLY A 44 42.25 47.53 -29.37
CA GLY A 44 41.34 47.86 -30.47
C GLY A 44 39.86 47.55 -30.18
N LEU A 45 39.48 47.45 -28.91
CA LEU A 45 38.10 47.13 -28.50
C LEU A 45 37.12 48.26 -28.90
N SER A 46 36.03 47.90 -29.57
CA SER A 46 34.88 48.78 -29.83
C SER A 46 34.19 49.23 -28.53
N GLN A 47 33.35 50.26 -28.61
CA GLN A 47 32.63 50.77 -27.42
C GLN A 47 31.75 49.70 -26.77
N VAL A 48 31.14 48.82 -27.57
CA VAL A 48 30.32 47.70 -27.11
C VAL A 48 31.19 46.65 -26.38
N GLU A 49 32.36 46.33 -26.93
CA GLU A 49 33.28 45.37 -26.30
C GLU A 49 33.91 45.93 -25.01
N ARG A 50 34.13 47.25 -24.93
CA ARG A 50 34.54 47.92 -23.68
C ARG A 50 33.47 47.84 -22.61
N ASN A 51 32.19 47.99 -22.97
CA ASN A 51 31.08 47.82 -22.05
C ASN A 51 30.99 46.36 -21.56
N ARG A 52 31.23 45.38 -22.44
CA ARG A 52 31.33 43.96 -22.06
C ARG A 52 32.51 43.70 -21.12
N PHE A 53 33.67 44.30 -21.38
CA PHE A 53 34.85 44.18 -20.53
C PHE A 53 34.66 44.84 -19.15
N SER A 54 33.99 45.99 -19.11
CA SER A 54 33.60 46.66 -17.86
C SER A 54 32.62 45.79 -17.05
N THR A 55 31.65 45.18 -17.73
CA THR A 55 30.70 44.23 -17.13
C THR A 55 31.44 43.02 -16.55
N MET A 56 32.40 42.46 -17.30
CA MET A 56 33.27 41.38 -16.82
C MET A 56 34.08 41.78 -15.58
N ARG A 57 34.75 42.94 -15.58
CA ARG A 57 35.46 43.45 -14.38
C ARG A 57 34.51 43.57 -13.18
N ASN A 58 33.28 44.02 -13.39
CA ASN A 58 32.29 44.13 -12.32
C ASN A 58 31.84 42.75 -11.80
N THR A 59 31.71 41.75 -12.67
CA THR A 59 31.46 40.35 -12.28
C THR A 59 32.59 39.82 -11.39
N ILE A 60 33.85 40.03 -11.77
CA ILE A 60 35.02 39.57 -10.99
C ILE A 60 35.08 40.28 -9.62
N ARG A 61 34.75 41.58 -9.56
CA ARG A 61 34.66 42.35 -8.30
C ARG A 61 33.55 41.84 -7.38
N ARG A 62 32.38 41.50 -7.93
CA ARG A 62 31.21 41.01 -7.17
C ARG A 62 31.43 39.61 -6.58
N LEU A 63 32.10 38.73 -7.31
CA LEU A 63 32.37 37.35 -6.87
C LEU A 63 33.38 37.24 -5.72
N ARG A 64 34.14 38.30 -5.41
CA ARG A 64 35.31 38.22 -4.51
C ARG A 64 35.30 39.19 -3.31
N ALA A 65 34.18 39.85 -3.00
CA ALA A 65 34.11 40.67 -1.79
C ALA A 65 34.37 39.80 -0.53
N PRO A 66 35.46 40.03 0.23
CA PRO A 66 35.71 39.28 1.46
C PRO A 66 34.87 39.84 2.61
N ALA A 67 34.42 38.96 3.50
CA ALA A 67 34.10 39.36 4.87
C ALA A 67 35.36 39.95 5.52
N GLN A 68 35.39 41.26 5.77
CA GLN A 68 36.42 41.87 6.61
C GLN A 68 35.82 42.74 7.72
N PRO A 69 36.48 42.76 8.90
CA PRO A 69 35.98 43.42 10.09
C PRO A 69 36.14 44.94 10.02
N ALA A 70 35.33 45.62 10.83
CA ALA A 70 35.14 47.05 10.89
C ALA A 70 36.43 47.92 10.84
N ALA A 71 36.55 48.73 9.78
CA ALA A 71 37.09 50.10 9.66
C ALA A 71 37.30 50.34 8.14
N THR A 72 36.90 51.41 7.47
CA THR A 72 36.76 52.83 7.83
C THR A 72 35.82 53.47 6.80
N SER A 73 35.14 54.54 7.23
CA SER A 73 34.07 55.30 6.57
C SER A 73 34.21 55.66 5.07
N VAL A 74 33.21 55.25 4.29
CA VAL A 74 32.48 56.14 3.36
C VAL A 74 30.98 55.94 3.63
N LYS A 75 30.35 56.90 4.31
CA LYS A 75 28.90 56.92 4.55
C LYS A 75 28.17 57.24 3.23
N LYS A 76 27.77 56.21 2.48
CA LYS A 76 26.42 56.22 1.87
C LYS A 76 25.48 55.65 2.94
N SER A 77 24.37 56.31 3.21
CA SER A 77 23.35 55.78 4.12
C SER A 77 22.79 54.50 3.50
N MET A 78 23.38 53.36 3.83
CA MET A 78 22.74 52.07 3.60
C MET A 78 21.52 52.04 4.51
N GLU A 79 20.33 52.11 3.91
CA GLU A 79 19.14 51.65 4.61
C GLU A 79 19.43 50.23 5.12
N SER A 80 19.21 49.98 6.40
CA SER A 80 19.46 48.66 6.97
C SER A 80 18.53 47.66 6.30
N PHE A 81 19.06 46.83 5.41
CA PHE A 81 18.33 45.79 4.71
C PHE A 81 18.55 44.44 5.39
N CYS A 82 17.48 43.84 5.87
CA CYS A 82 17.46 42.57 6.57
C CYS A 82 16.37 41.68 5.98
N LEU A 83 16.76 40.48 5.58
CA LEU A 83 15.84 39.44 5.11
C LEU A 83 15.82 38.28 6.08
N GLN A 84 14.70 37.58 6.14
CA GLN A 84 14.57 36.30 6.80
C GLN A 84 14.44 35.20 5.75
N TYR A 85 15.07 34.06 5.98
CA TYR A 85 14.81 32.87 5.21
C TYR A 85 14.58 31.65 6.09
N THR A 86 13.74 30.74 5.60
CA THR A 86 13.46 29.44 6.22
C THR A 86 13.47 28.36 5.15
N TYR A 87 13.45 27.10 5.59
CA TYR A 87 13.37 25.92 4.74
C TYR A 87 12.77 24.77 5.54
N ALA A 88 12.50 23.64 4.88
CA ALA A 88 11.89 22.50 5.56
C ALA A 88 12.76 21.99 6.72
N LYS A 89 12.15 21.78 7.89
CA LYS A 89 12.83 21.42 9.15
C LYS A 89 13.86 22.46 9.65
N CYS A 90 13.79 23.72 9.18
CA CYS A 90 14.58 24.80 9.76
C CYS A 90 14.06 25.07 11.20
N PRO A 91 14.92 25.02 12.24
CA PRO A 91 14.48 25.20 13.63
C PRO A 91 13.86 26.58 13.88
N GLU A 92 14.50 27.63 13.36
CA GLU A 92 14.04 29.02 13.43
C GLU A 92 14.45 29.76 12.15
N PRO A 93 13.66 30.75 11.68
CA PRO A 93 14.03 31.59 10.54
C PRO A 93 15.41 32.25 10.75
N LYS A 94 16.24 32.20 9.71
CA LYS A 94 17.60 32.75 9.71
C LYS A 94 17.63 34.13 9.06
N TYR A 95 18.56 34.98 9.48
CA TYR A 95 18.65 36.37 9.04
C TYR A 95 19.83 36.61 8.10
N ILE A 96 19.59 37.37 7.05
CA ILE A 96 20.61 37.93 6.16
C ILE A 96 20.61 39.45 6.35
N ARG A 97 21.77 40.03 6.66
CA ARG A 97 21.92 41.46 7.04
C ARG A 97 23.01 42.19 6.25
N ASP A 98 23.68 41.48 5.36
CA ASP A 98 24.90 41.87 4.64
C ASP A 98 24.66 42.03 3.14
N MET A 99 23.43 42.40 2.75
CA MET A 99 23.04 42.61 1.35
C MET A 99 22.43 44.00 1.16
N ASP A 100 22.58 44.56 -0.04
CA ASP A 100 21.96 45.81 -0.49
C ASP A 100 20.92 45.50 -1.56
N ALA A 101 19.66 45.86 -1.31
CA ALA A 101 18.56 45.53 -2.21
C ALA A 101 18.71 46.10 -3.63
N ALA A 102 19.40 47.23 -3.79
CA ALA A 102 19.60 47.87 -5.08
C ALA A 102 20.81 47.33 -5.85
N GLN A 103 21.77 46.70 -5.17
CA GLN A 103 23.00 46.21 -5.79
C GLN A 103 23.03 44.70 -5.95
N ASN A 104 22.50 43.96 -4.98
CA ASN A 104 22.51 42.51 -5.00
C ASN A 104 21.33 41.95 -5.77
N THR A 105 21.58 40.84 -6.44
CA THR A 105 20.60 40.13 -7.26
C THR A 105 19.94 38.98 -6.50
N VAL A 106 18.92 38.35 -7.11
CA VAL A 106 18.35 37.11 -6.57
C VAL A 106 19.37 35.97 -6.63
N GLU A 107 20.24 35.92 -7.64
CA GLU A 107 21.36 34.97 -7.69
C GLU A 107 22.34 35.16 -6.54
N ASP A 108 22.68 36.42 -6.19
CA ASP A 108 23.52 36.71 -5.03
C ASP A 108 22.87 36.17 -3.74
N LEU A 109 21.55 36.33 -3.61
CA LEU A 109 20.78 35.81 -2.46
C LEU A 109 20.78 34.28 -2.43
N MET A 110 20.59 33.62 -3.57
CA MET A 110 20.68 32.17 -3.70
C MET A 110 22.08 31.66 -3.30
N LEU A 111 23.14 32.30 -3.79
CA LEU A 111 24.53 31.98 -3.43
C LEU A 111 24.79 32.20 -1.94
N ARG A 112 24.27 33.29 -1.37
CA ARG A 112 24.41 33.60 0.06
C ARG A 112 23.75 32.55 0.93
N ILE A 113 22.53 32.14 0.61
CA ILE A 113 21.79 31.09 1.34
C ILE A 113 22.53 29.76 1.24
N ARG A 114 23.00 29.38 0.04
CA ARG A 114 23.79 28.14 -0.13
C ARG A 114 25.06 28.13 0.69
N HIS A 115 25.78 29.25 0.72
CA HIS A 115 27.01 29.39 1.52
C HIS A 115 26.69 29.34 3.02
N SER A 116 25.64 30.01 3.49
CA SER A 116 25.22 29.99 4.90
C SER A 116 24.84 28.59 5.40
N GLU A 117 24.22 27.79 4.54
CA GLU A 117 23.79 26.42 4.87
C GLU A 117 24.86 25.36 4.56
N SER A 118 26.07 25.74 4.12
CA SER A 118 27.14 24.80 3.75
C SER A 118 26.70 23.75 2.74
N VAL A 119 25.84 24.16 1.78
CA VAL A 119 25.26 23.25 0.79
C VAL A 119 26.32 22.81 -0.21
N ASP A 120 26.36 21.50 -0.50
CA ASP A 120 27.31 20.92 -1.45
C ASP A 120 27.23 21.57 -2.84
N SER A 121 28.37 21.53 -3.54
CA SER A 121 28.51 22.11 -4.87
C SER A 121 27.57 21.51 -5.93
N SER A 122 27.05 20.29 -5.73
CA SER A 122 26.09 19.60 -6.61
C SER A 122 24.63 20.09 -6.46
N LYS A 123 24.29 20.77 -5.36
CA LYS A 123 22.93 21.25 -5.07
C LYS A 123 22.81 22.76 -5.25
N GLY A 124 21.70 23.19 -5.86
CA GLY A 124 21.24 24.57 -5.94
C GLY A 124 20.16 24.88 -4.92
N VAL A 125 19.53 26.05 -5.06
CA VAL A 125 18.41 26.47 -4.21
C VAL A 125 17.37 27.19 -5.06
N CYS A 126 16.10 26.84 -4.90
CA CYS A 126 14.96 27.60 -5.41
C CYS A 126 14.42 28.47 -4.29
N LEU A 127 14.06 29.72 -4.61
CA LEU A 127 13.47 30.65 -3.65
C LEU A 127 11.99 30.86 -3.94
N TYR A 128 11.24 31.01 -2.87
CA TYR A 128 9.81 31.27 -2.89
C TYR A 128 9.49 32.38 -1.90
N THR A 129 8.41 33.10 -2.16
CA THR A 129 7.78 33.94 -1.14
C THR A 129 7.28 33.09 0.03
N VAL A 130 7.05 33.70 1.19
CA VAL A 130 6.42 33.02 2.33
C VAL A 130 5.04 32.45 1.99
N ASP A 131 4.37 32.99 0.97
CA ASP A 131 3.04 32.56 0.52
C ASP A 131 3.10 31.34 -0.41
N GLY A 132 4.30 30.95 -0.85
CA GLY A 132 4.55 29.77 -1.69
C GLY A 132 4.69 30.07 -3.19
N MET A 133 4.62 31.33 -3.61
CA MET A 133 4.89 31.73 -5.00
C MET A 133 6.38 31.62 -5.32
N PRO A 134 6.78 31.01 -6.45
CA PRO A 134 8.18 30.92 -6.85
C PRO A 134 8.78 32.32 -7.12
N LEU A 135 10.07 32.48 -6.84
CA LEU A 135 10.86 33.68 -7.17
C LEU A 135 11.96 33.39 -8.18
N THR A 136 12.35 32.12 -8.37
CA THR A 136 13.52 31.77 -9.19
C THR A 136 13.18 31.01 -10.47
N ASP A 137 11.95 31.16 -10.96
CA ASP A 137 11.41 30.29 -12.02
C ASP A 137 11.96 30.64 -13.41
N ASP A 138 12.04 31.93 -13.72
CA ASP A 138 12.68 32.45 -14.93
C ASP A 138 14.13 32.87 -14.59
N PRO A 139 15.16 32.18 -15.13
CA PRO A 139 16.56 32.47 -14.82
C PRO A 139 16.99 33.90 -15.14
N PHE A 140 16.42 34.54 -16.16
CA PHE A 140 16.82 35.89 -16.54
C PHE A 140 16.52 36.89 -15.42
N PHE A 141 15.35 36.79 -14.78
CA PHE A 141 14.99 37.67 -13.68
C PHE A 141 15.76 37.37 -12.39
N ASN A 142 16.51 36.26 -12.31
CA ASN A 142 17.38 36.01 -11.16
C ASN A 142 18.59 36.95 -11.13
N THR A 143 18.99 37.45 -12.30
CA THR A 143 20.08 38.44 -12.46
C THR A 143 19.67 39.87 -12.06
N TRP A 144 18.39 40.09 -11.73
CA TRP A 144 17.88 41.41 -11.37
C TRP A 144 18.04 41.70 -9.88
N SER A 145 18.10 42.99 -9.54
CA SER A 145 18.28 43.41 -8.15
C SER A 145 17.10 42.98 -7.28
N LEU A 146 17.34 42.77 -5.98
CA LEU A 146 16.28 42.42 -5.03
C LEU A 146 15.17 43.50 -5.01
N LYS A 147 15.54 44.77 -5.19
CA LYS A 147 14.62 45.90 -5.31
C LYS A 147 13.75 45.80 -6.55
N ASP A 148 14.32 45.48 -7.71
CA ASP A 148 13.56 45.32 -8.96
C ASP A 148 12.63 44.10 -8.92
N ARG A 149 12.98 43.08 -8.11
CA ARG A 149 12.17 41.89 -7.84
C ARG A 149 11.15 42.08 -6.70
N HIS A 150 10.98 43.30 -6.21
CA HIS A 150 10.05 43.66 -5.13
C HIS A 150 10.26 42.84 -3.85
N ILE A 151 11.52 42.56 -3.52
CA ILE A 151 11.93 41.94 -2.25
C ILE A 151 12.29 43.08 -1.28
N LYS A 152 11.48 43.24 -0.24
CA LYS A 152 11.53 44.37 0.69
C LYS A 152 12.26 43.99 1.97
N ASN A 153 12.72 45.02 2.70
CA ASN A 153 13.30 44.84 4.03
C ASN A 153 12.26 44.19 4.96
N GLY A 154 12.66 43.11 5.65
CA GLY A 154 11.80 42.34 6.55
C GLY A 154 11.08 41.15 5.90
N ASP A 155 11.17 40.98 4.58
CA ASP A 155 10.52 39.86 3.89
C ASP A 155 11.06 38.50 4.39
N VAL A 156 10.16 37.51 4.39
CA VAL A 156 10.46 36.11 4.69
C VAL A 156 10.47 35.32 3.38
N ILE A 157 11.57 34.61 3.14
CA ILE A 157 11.81 33.82 1.92
C ILE A 157 11.87 32.34 2.30
N TYR A 158 11.21 31.50 1.53
CA TYR A 158 11.30 30.05 1.69
C TYR A 158 12.29 29.49 0.68
N ALA A 159 13.23 28.67 1.15
CA ALA A 159 14.25 28.05 0.33
C ALA A 159 13.98 26.54 0.18
N ILE A 160 14.12 26.00 -1.04
CA ILE A 160 14.11 24.56 -1.32
C ILE A 160 15.41 24.21 -2.01
N PHE A 161 16.20 23.33 -1.38
CA PHE A 161 17.43 22.81 -1.97
C PHE A 161 17.11 21.68 -2.94
N THR A 162 17.78 21.68 -4.09
CA THR A 162 17.50 20.77 -5.21
C THR A 162 18.80 20.48 -5.96
N PRO A 163 18.96 19.35 -6.67
CA PRO A 163 20.07 19.15 -7.60
C PRO A 163 20.20 20.31 -8.59
N LYS A 164 21.43 20.72 -8.92
CA LYS A 164 21.68 21.82 -9.86
C LYS A 164 21.16 21.55 -11.26
N GLU A 165 21.11 20.29 -11.68
CA GLU A 165 20.57 19.88 -12.98
C GLU A 165 19.12 20.33 -13.18
N ASN A 166 18.34 20.40 -12.09
CA ASN A 166 16.97 20.91 -12.14
C ASN A 166 16.90 22.42 -12.45
N LEU A 167 18.00 23.16 -12.33
CA LEU A 167 18.08 24.61 -12.54
C LEU A 167 18.68 25.00 -13.91
N ASN A 168 19.12 24.02 -14.72
CA ASN A 168 19.76 24.27 -16.01
C ASN A 168 18.71 24.32 -17.13
N THR A 169 18.27 25.51 -17.53
CA THR A 169 17.25 25.70 -18.58
C THR A 169 17.66 26.61 -19.73
N ALA A 170 18.92 27.04 -19.85
CA ALA A 170 19.32 27.92 -20.97
C ALA A 170 19.50 27.13 -22.28
N PRO A 171 18.76 27.45 -23.36
CA PRO A 171 19.09 26.96 -24.70
C PRO A 171 20.47 27.47 -25.13
N GLN A 172 21.23 26.65 -25.86
CA GLN A 172 22.45 27.15 -26.51
C GLN A 172 22.09 28.19 -27.57
N LEU A 173 22.78 29.32 -27.55
CA LEU A 173 22.60 30.39 -28.53
C LEU A 173 22.85 29.86 -29.95
N PRO A 174 21.89 29.98 -30.88
CA PRO A 174 22.22 29.88 -32.29
C PRO A 174 23.08 31.10 -32.68
N ASN A 175 24.24 30.84 -33.28
CA ASN A 175 25.01 31.86 -33.97
C ASN A 175 24.18 32.35 -35.16
N HIS A 176 23.64 33.57 -35.07
CA HIS A 176 22.99 34.23 -36.19
C HIS A 176 23.82 35.43 -36.65
N GLU A 177 24.13 35.44 -37.95
CA GLU A 177 24.72 36.58 -38.64
C GLU A 177 23.70 37.72 -38.70
N VAL A 178 24.08 38.88 -38.18
CA VAL A 178 23.30 40.11 -38.25
C VAL A 178 23.39 40.65 -39.68
N THR A 179 22.26 40.75 -40.37
CA THR A 179 22.16 41.54 -41.59
C THR A 179 21.87 42.99 -41.19
N GLU A 180 22.85 43.89 -41.34
CA GLU A 180 22.68 45.32 -41.08
C GLU A 180 21.81 45.95 -42.17
N THR A 181 20.53 46.16 -41.87
CA THR A 181 19.62 47.02 -42.64
C THR A 181 19.65 48.44 -42.07
N TYR A 182 20.07 49.41 -42.89
CA TYR A 182 20.13 50.82 -42.52
C TYR A 182 18.84 51.53 -42.97
N GLY A 183 17.84 51.58 -42.09
CA GLY A 183 16.62 52.37 -42.29
C GLY A 183 16.67 53.70 -41.54
N GLY A 184 15.87 54.68 -41.98
CA GLY A 184 15.81 56.03 -41.42
C GLY A 184 14.64 56.26 -40.45
N ASP A 185 13.78 55.26 -40.24
CA ASP A 185 12.59 55.34 -39.40
C ASP A 185 12.93 54.97 -37.94
N THR A 186 12.20 55.55 -36.98
CA THR A 186 12.42 55.29 -35.55
C THR A 186 11.18 54.67 -34.93
N VAL A 187 11.35 53.49 -34.33
CA VAL A 187 10.30 52.81 -33.56
C VAL A 187 10.65 52.85 -32.07
N ARG A 188 9.68 53.25 -31.24
CA ARG A 188 9.85 53.28 -29.78
C ARG A 188 9.48 51.93 -29.19
N CYS A 189 10.46 51.22 -28.64
CA CYS A 189 10.28 49.94 -27.99
C CYS A 189 10.17 50.11 -26.47
N HIS A 190 8.99 49.86 -25.90
CA HIS A 190 8.77 49.90 -24.46
C HIS A 190 9.05 48.53 -23.83
N ILE A 191 9.85 48.51 -22.75
CA ILE A 191 10.14 47.31 -21.95
C ILE A 191 9.80 47.60 -20.48
N MET A 192 8.94 46.75 -19.90
CA MET A 192 8.59 46.82 -18.47
C MET A 192 9.86 46.96 -17.61
N LEU A 193 9.81 47.83 -16.58
CA LEU A 193 10.93 48.11 -15.66
C LEU A 193 12.15 48.83 -16.24
N LYS A 194 12.31 48.88 -17.57
CA LYS A 194 13.46 49.49 -18.25
C LYS A 194 13.11 50.76 -19.03
N GLY A 195 11.84 50.94 -19.38
CA GLY A 195 11.33 52.12 -20.07
C GLY A 195 11.42 52.00 -21.58
N ASP A 196 11.46 53.15 -22.24
CA ASP A 196 11.41 53.28 -23.70
C ASP A 196 12.82 53.31 -24.31
N PHE A 197 12.99 52.60 -25.42
CA PHE A 197 14.19 52.60 -26.25
C PHE A 197 13.81 53.05 -27.66
N GLU A 198 14.60 53.95 -28.26
CA GLU A 198 14.40 54.37 -29.65
C GLU A 198 15.29 53.52 -30.54
N VAL A 199 14.68 52.73 -31.45
CA VAL A 199 15.38 51.78 -32.31
C VAL A 199 15.19 52.19 -33.77
N MET A 200 16.29 52.38 -34.50
CA MET A 200 16.25 52.68 -35.92
C MET A 200 15.95 51.43 -36.75
N VAL A 201 14.95 51.51 -37.62
CA VAL A 201 14.45 50.40 -38.43
C VAL A 201 14.20 50.79 -39.88
N ASP A 202 14.14 49.79 -40.74
CA ASP A 202 13.63 49.88 -42.11
C ASP A 202 12.24 49.22 -42.13
N LEU A 203 11.16 49.99 -42.17
CA LEU A 203 9.80 49.45 -42.03
C LEU A 203 9.42 48.46 -43.14
N GLU A 204 9.99 48.60 -44.35
CA GLU A 204 9.71 47.77 -45.50
C GLU A 204 10.47 46.43 -45.47
N ASN A 205 11.67 46.40 -44.88
CA ASN A 205 12.55 45.22 -44.89
C ASN A 205 12.73 44.52 -43.54
N ASP A 206 12.65 45.26 -42.43
CA ASP A 206 12.81 44.67 -41.11
C ASP A 206 11.62 43.79 -40.74
N THR A 207 11.89 42.75 -39.96
CA THR A 207 10.91 41.85 -39.39
C THR A 207 10.89 42.02 -37.86
N ILE A 208 9.90 41.45 -37.18
CA ILE A 208 9.89 41.40 -35.71
C ILE A 208 11.17 40.74 -35.16
N ALA A 209 11.75 39.77 -35.86
CA ALA A 209 12.99 39.13 -35.44
C ALA A 209 14.19 40.07 -35.56
N THR A 210 14.29 40.88 -36.63
CA THR A 210 15.38 41.86 -36.75
C THR A 210 15.21 43.02 -35.77
N LEU A 211 13.97 43.47 -35.52
CA LEU A 211 13.65 44.44 -34.47
C LEU A 211 14.07 43.95 -33.07
N LYS A 212 13.81 42.67 -32.73
CA LYS A 212 14.28 42.07 -31.47
C LYS A 212 15.80 42.09 -31.32
N ASN A 213 16.53 41.80 -32.40
CA ASN A 213 17.98 41.83 -32.39
C ASN A 213 18.52 43.26 -32.22
N LYS A 214 17.98 44.22 -32.98
CA LYS A 214 18.35 45.64 -32.85
C LYS A 214 18.05 46.19 -31.44
N LEU A 215 16.89 45.85 -30.89
CA LEU A 215 16.53 46.19 -29.51
C LEU A 215 17.45 45.51 -28.49
N SER A 216 17.91 44.29 -28.77
CA SER A 216 18.86 43.58 -27.90
C SER A 216 20.21 44.29 -27.81
N ASP A 217 20.71 44.79 -28.94
CA ASP A 217 21.96 45.54 -28.99
C ASP A 217 21.86 46.88 -28.26
N GLU A 218 20.72 47.59 -28.41
CA GLU A 218 20.50 48.89 -27.76
C GLU A 218 20.22 48.77 -26.25
N SER A 219 19.37 47.81 -25.85
CA SER A 219 18.95 47.66 -24.45
C SER A 219 19.91 46.82 -23.59
N GLY A 220 20.79 46.04 -24.23
CA GLY A 220 21.63 45.02 -23.57
C GLY A 220 20.87 43.80 -23.06
N ILE A 221 19.55 43.70 -23.34
CA ILE A 221 18.72 42.55 -23.00
C ILE A 221 18.86 41.51 -24.10
N PRO A 222 19.05 40.21 -23.81
CA PRO A 222 19.18 39.20 -24.85
C PRO A 222 17.93 39.10 -25.75
N ALA A 223 18.13 39.05 -27.08
CA ALA A 223 17.06 38.97 -28.07
C ALA A 223 16.04 37.84 -27.82
N HIS A 224 16.51 36.68 -27.33
CA HIS A 224 15.65 35.53 -27.03
C HIS A 224 14.71 35.75 -25.83
N VAL A 225 14.99 36.75 -24.97
CA VAL A 225 14.15 37.11 -23.83
C VAL A 225 13.08 38.13 -24.20
N LEU A 226 13.23 38.80 -25.34
CA LEU A 226 12.33 39.84 -25.81
C LEU A 226 11.15 39.22 -26.56
N HIS A 227 9.92 39.43 -26.08
CA HIS A 227 8.69 38.95 -26.69
C HIS A 227 7.81 40.12 -27.14
N TYR A 228 7.54 40.20 -28.44
CA TYR A 228 6.74 41.27 -29.04
C TYR A 228 5.25 41.09 -28.71
N ARG A 229 4.57 42.18 -28.34
CA ARG A 229 3.17 42.17 -27.88
C ARG A 229 2.22 43.04 -28.72
N GLY A 230 2.66 43.50 -29.89
CA GLY A 230 1.77 44.17 -30.84
C GLY A 230 1.00 43.18 -31.73
N GLU A 231 0.17 43.71 -32.63
CA GLU A 231 -0.64 42.91 -33.54
C GLU A 231 0.24 42.24 -34.59
N ARG A 232 0.06 40.93 -34.79
CA ARG A 232 0.71 40.22 -35.92
C ARG A 232 -0.16 40.42 -37.14
N GLY A 233 0.24 41.33 -38.02
CA GLY A 233 -0.38 41.50 -39.32
C GLY A 233 -0.15 40.30 -40.24
N SER A 234 -0.68 40.36 -41.46
CA SER A 234 -0.66 39.23 -42.41
C SER A 234 0.67 39.05 -43.15
N GLY A 235 1.65 39.93 -42.96
CA GLY A 235 2.97 39.87 -43.61
C GLY A 235 4.13 39.67 -42.61
N ASN A 236 5.35 39.65 -43.13
CA ASN A 236 6.56 39.38 -42.35
C ASN A 236 7.37 40.64 -41.98
N THR A 237 7.03 41.79 -42.56
CA THR A 237 7.75 43.07 -42.38
C THR A 237 7.10 43.93 -41.29
N LEU A 238 7.83 44.89 -40.70
CA LEU A 238 7.30 45.77 -39.65
C LEU A 238 6.08 46.56 -40.14
N GLU A 239 6.14 47.12 -41.36
CA GLU A 239 5.01 47.84 -41.97
C GLU A 239 3.78 46.94 -42.11
N SER A 240 3.96 45.70 -42.58
CA SER A 240 2.87 44.73 -42.71
C SER A 240 2.29 44.25 -41.38
N CYS A 241 3.02 44.47 -40.28
CA CYS A 241 2.54 44.27 -38.90
C CYS A 241 1.85 45.51 -38.32
N GLY A 242 1.64 46.57 -39.12
CA GLY A 242 1.00 47.81 -38.68
C GLY A 242 1.90 48.73 -37.85
N ILE A 243 3.22 48.54 -37.89
CA ILE A 243 4.19 49.41 -37.21
C ILE A 243 4.56 50.56 -38.15
N SER A 244 4.46 51.80 -37.66
CA SER A 244 4.82 53.01 -38.40
C SER A 244 5.95 53.77 -37.71
N ASP A 245 6.54 54.76 -38.40
CA ASP A 245 7.50 55.68 -37.80
C ASP A 245 6.88 56.40 -36.59
N GLY A 246 7.65 56.49 -35.50
CA GLY A 246 7.21 57.04 -34.21
C GLY A 246 6.26 56.16 -33.40
N SER A 247 5.84 55.00 -33.91
CA SER A 247 4.94 54.09 -33.17
C SER A 247 5.62 53.51 -31.93
N THR A 248 4.83 53.28 -30.87
CA THR A 248 5.30 52.60 -29.66
C THR A 248 4.87 51.15 -29.67
N VAL A 249 5.84 50.24 -29.57
CA VAL A 249 5.64 48.80 -29.52
C VAL A 249 6.08 48.25 -28.16
N ASN A 250 5.28 47.35 -27.62
CA ASN A 250 5.52 46.79 -26.29
C ASN A 250 6.22 45.44 -26.38
N PHE A 251 7.22 45.25 -25.52
CA PHE A 251 7.91 43.98 -25.32
C PHE A 251 7.74 43.49 -23.90
N SER A 252 7.34 42.22 -23.74
CA SER A 252 7.44 41.52 -22.47
C SER A 252 8.75 40.75 -22.40
N LEU A 253 9.24 40.52 -21.19
CA LEU A 253 10.47 39.78 -20.92
C LEU A 253 10.16 38.39 -20.40
N SER A 254 10.77 37.35 -20.98
CA SER A 254 10.79 36.00 -20.40
C SER A 254 11.83 35.13 -21.09
N THR A 255 12.47 34.20 -20.37
CA THR A 255 13.30 33.15 -21.00
C THR A 255 12.50 31.98 -21.55
N PHE A 256 11.21 31.91 -21.24
CA PHE A 256 10.34 30.84 -21.69
C PHE A 256 9.95 31.05 -23.17
N SER A 257 9.79 29.97 -23.93
CA SER A 257 9.23 30.05 -25.27
C SER A 257 7.76 30.48 -25.22
N GLU A 258 7.23 31.04 -26.32
CA GLU A 258 5.79 31.37 -26.44
C GLU A 258 4.91 30.13 -26.63
N GLU A 259 5.49 28.92 -26.60
CA GLU A 259 4.73 27.68 -26.72
C GLU A 259 3.85 27.47 -25.48
N VAL A 260 2.62 27.03 -25.71
CA VAL A 260 1.68 26.75 -24.63
C VAL A 260 2.12 25.48 -23.91
N LEU A 261 2.46 25.60 -22.62
CA LEU A 261 2.76 24.45 -21.77
C LEU A 261 1.61 23.45 -21.82
N ASN A 262 1.91 22.18 -22.12
CA ASN A 262 0.91 21.13 -22.06
C ASN A 262 0.70 20.75 -20.60
N GLN A 263 -0.56 20.59 -20.17
CA GLN A 263 -0.88 20.23 -18.78
C GLN A 263 -0.31 18.86 -18.37
N GLU A 264 0.00 18.02 -19.36
CA GLU A 264 0.64 16.71 -19.16
C GLU A 264 2.15 16.81 -18.90
N ASP A 265 2.81 17.93 -19.25
CA ASP A 265 4.25 18.12 -19.08
C ASP A 265 4.68 18.02 -17.60
N PHE A 266 3.77 18.31 -16.66
CA PHE A 266 4.04 18.12 -15.24
C PHE A 266 4.36 16.67 -14.87
N PHE A 267 3.75 15.68 -15.50
CA PHE A 267 3.93 14.29 -15.10
C PHE A 267 5.09 13.59 -15.83
N THR A 268 5.93 14.36 -16.50
CA THR A 268 7.21 13.87 -17.04
C THR A 268 8.25 13.70 -15.93
N ASP A 269 9.22 12.80 -16.10
CA ASP A 269 10.31 12.62 -15.15
C ASP A 269 11.51 13.53 -15.49
N ASP A 270 11.31 14.85 -15.39
CA ASP A 270 12.32 15.86 -15.75
C ASP A 270 12.88 16.64 -14.55
N VAL A 271 12.44 16.29 -13.33
CA VAL A 271 12.92 16.84 -12.06
C VAL A 271 13.53 15.72 -11.24
N VAL A 272 14.83 15.81 -11.02
CA VAL A 272 15.61 14.83 -10.26
C VAL A 272 15.44 15.10 -8.76
N PRO A 273 14.93 14.15 -7.95
CA PRO A 273 14.83 14.35 -6.50
C PRO A 273 16.22 14.45 -5.84
N SER A 274 16.35 15.26 -4.79
CA SER A 274 17.59 15.39 -4.00
C SER A 274 18.09 14.08 -3.40
N VAL A 275 17.17 13.15 -3.12
CA VAL A 275 17.48 11.78 -2.70
C VAL A 275 17.03 10.87 -3.82
N GLN A 276 17.99 10.22 -4.46
CA GLN A 276 17.71 9.35 -5.61
C GLN A 276 16.64 8.31 -5.24
N GLN A 277 15.65 8.16 -6.11
CA GLN A 277 14.56 7.19 -5.97
C GLN A 277 14.69 6.10 -7.04
N THR A 278 14.10 4.93 -6.80
CA THR A 278 14.01 3.90 -7.83
C THR A 278 13.12 4.35 -9.00
N PRO A 279 13.35 3.87 -10.24
CA PRO A 279 12.44 4.12 -11.37
C PRO A 279 11.00 3.68 -11.06
N LYS A 280 10.86 2.57 -10.34
CA LYS A 280 9.58 2.09 -9.83
C LYS A 280 8.96 3.13 -8.89
N GLY A 281 9.71 3.65 -7.92
CA GLY A 281 9.24 4.69 -7.00
C GLY A 281 8.72 5.91 -7.74
N ILE A 282 9.48 6.44 -8.70
CA ILE A 282 9.06 7.57 -9.55
C ILE A 282 7.75 7.25 -10.29
N SER A 283 7.63 6.07 -10.91
CA SER A 283 6.41 5.67 -11.61
C SER A 283 5.18 5.60 -10.70
N VAL A 284 5.34 5.10 -9.47
CA VAL A 284 4.26 5.00 -8.47
C VAL A 284 3.87 6.39 -7.96
N PHE A 285 4.86 7.25 -7.70
CA PHE A 285 4.64 8.63 -7.25
C PHE A 285 3.86 9.45 -8.29
N LEU A 286 4.32 9.47 -9.54
CA LEU A 286 3.67 10.24 -10.60
C LEU A 286 2.27 9.69 -10.91
N SER A 287 2.12 8.36 -11.00
CA SER A 287 0.82 7.72 -11.26
C SER A 287 -0.19 7.97 -10.15
N SER A 288 0.22 7.86 -8.88
CA SER A 288 -0.67 8.10 -7.75
C SER A 288 -1.08 9.57 -7.66
N LEU A 289 -0.14 10.51 -7.84
CA LEU A 289 -0.45 11.95 -7.88
C LEU A 289 -1.40 12.31 -9.03
N TYR A 290 -1.25 11.66 -10.20
CA TYR A 290 -2.18 11.83 -11.32
C TYR A 290 -3.61 11.41 -10.96
N ILE A 291 -3.78 10.30 -10.23
CA ILE A 291 -5.09 9.87 -9.75
C ILE A 291 -5.67 10.86 -8.73
N ILE A 292 -4.85 11.37 -7.80
CA ILE A 292 -5.28 12.39 -6.83
C ILE A 292 -5.75 13.66 -7.54
N LYS A 293 -5.01 14.12 -8.56
CA LYS A 293 -5.40 15.25 -9.41
C LYS A 293 -6.76 15.03 -10.05
N ASN A 294 -7.04 13.85 -10.60
CA ASN A 294 -8.22 13.66 -11.45
C ASN A 294 -9.48 13.10 -10.76
N LYS A 295 -9.38 12.41 -9.60
CA LYS A 295 -10.55 11.79 -8.93
C LYS A 295 -11.09 12.50 -7.67
N GLY A 296 -10.46 13.56 -7.18
CA GLY A 296 -10.89 14.27 -5.97
C GLY A 296 -12.11 15.18 -6.14
N THR A 297 -12.96 15.30 -5.10
CA THR A 297 -13.98 16.36 -5.01
C THR A 297 -13.35 17.65 -4.49
N GLY A 298 -13.85 18.81 -4.93
CA GLY A 298 -13.25 20.12 -4.60
C GLY A 298 -13.12 20.40 -3.09
N VAL A 299 -14.08 19.94 -2.28
CA VAL A 299 -14.00 20.06 -0.81
C VAL A 299 -12.87 19.18 -0.26
N GLY A 300 -12.85 17.89 -0.57
CA GLY A 300 -11.83 16.96 -0.06
C GLY A 300 -10.39 17.34 -0.44
N ARG A 301 -10.19 17.97 -1.61
CA ARG A 301 -8.87 18.50 -2.03
C ARG A 301 -8.40 19.66 -1.14
N LYS A 302 -9.29 20.57 -0.72
CA LYS A 302 -8.92 21.66 0.20
C LYS A 302 -8.55 21.12 1.58
N ASN A 303 -9.31 20.15 2.09
CA ASN A 303 -8.98 19.48 3.35
C ASN A 303 -7.58 18.83 3.31
N LEU A 304 -7.24 18.18 2.18
CA LEU A 304 -5.93 17.57 1.98
C LEU A 304 -4.80 18.61 2.03
N ILE A 305 -4.96 19.74 1.32
CA ILE A 305 -3.96 20.81 1.31
C ILE A 305 -3.80 21.43 2.71
N ALA A 306 -4.91 21.71 3.40
CA ALA A 306 -4.90 22.22 4.77
C ALA A 306 -4.11 21.29 5.71
N TYR A 307 -4.37 19.99 5.60
CA TYR A 307 -3.69 18.98 6.41
C TYR A 307 -2.20 18.89 6.08
N ILE A 308 -1.82 18.85 4.80
CA ILE A 308 -0.43 18.85 4.37
C ILE A 308 0.31 20.11 4.85
N ARG A 309 -0.32 21.28 4.76
CA ARG A 309 0.26 22.54 5.25
C ARG A 309 0.48 22.52 6.76
N LYS A 310 -0.51 22.04 7.52
CA LYS A 310 -0.40 21.87 8.98
C LYS A 310 0.74 20.93 9.37
N LEU A 311 0.88 19.80 8.68
CA LEU A 311 1.97 18.85 8.95
C LEU A 311 3.34 19.41 8.60
N THR A 312 3.49 19.98 7.41
CA THR A 312 4.81 20.32 6.85
C THR A 312 5.28 21.73 7.21
N GLY A 313 4.36 22.69 7.36
CA GLY A 313 4.71 24.12 7.36
C GLY A 313 5.31 24.62 6.04
N CYS A 314 5.33 23.80 5.00
CA CYS A 314 5.95 24.12 3.72
C CYS A 314 4.93 24.80 2.79
N ASN A 315 4.87 26.13 2.86
CA ASN A 315 3.94 26.90 2.02
C ASN A 315 4.15 26.71 0.51
N PRO A 316 5.39 26.62 -0.02
CA PRO A 316 5.60 26.32 -1.44
C PRO A 316 5.03 24.97 -1.88
N LEU A 317 5.10 23.94 -1.03
CA LEU A 317 4.50 22.63 -1.30
C LEU A 317 2.98 22.73 -1.38
N ALA A 318 2.36 23.29 -0.34
CA ALA A 318 0.90 23.40 -0.25
C ALA A 318 0.34 24.31 -1.37
N HIS A 319 1.04 25.39 -1.70
CA HIS A 319 0.69 26.28 -2.81
C HIS A 319 0.78 25.58 -4.15
N SER A 320 1.88 24.86 -4.42
CA SER A 320 2.07 24.11 -5.66
C SER A 320 1.02 23.00 -5.82
N LEU A 321 0.64 22.32 -4.73
CA LEU A 321 -0.48 21.36 -4.72
C LEU A 321 -1.81 22.03 -5.04
N TYR A 322 -2.07 23.23 -4.50
CA TYR A 322 -3.29 23.97 -4.80
C TYR A 322 -3.40 24.30 -6.29
N GLN A 323 -2.32 24.81 -6.89
CA GLN A 323 -2.29 25.11 -8.32
C GLN A 323 -2.55 23.85 -9.16
N LEU A 324 -1.89 22.74 -8.83
CA LEU A 324 -2.04 21.46 -9.54
C LEU A 324 -3.46 20.88 -9.45
N LEU A 325 -4.11 20.96 -8.28
CA LEU A 325 -5.35 20.25 -7.98
C LEU A 325 -6.64 21.04 -8.32
N PHE A 326 -6.57 22.37 -8.44
CA PHE A 326 -7.77 23.21 -8.64
C PHE A 326 -7.81 23.96 -9.97
N ARG A 327 -6.68 24.39 -10.52
CA ARG A 327 -6.70 25.35 -11.65
C ARG A 327 -6.65 24.71 -13.02
N ASN A 328 -6.35 23.42 -13.15
CA ASN A 328 -6.00 22.78 -14.43
C ASN A 328 -4.90 23.54 -15.21
N GLU A 329 -4.21 24.51 -14.62
CA GLU A 329 -3.17 25.29 -15.30
C GLU A 329 -1.82 24.55 -15.22
N SER A 330 -0.93 24.85 -16.16
CA SER A 330 0.44 24.32 -16.16
C SER A 330 1.20 24.83 -14.93
N VAL A 331 1.72 23.93 -14.11
CA VAL A 331 2.61 24.29 -13.00
C VAL A 331 4.03 24.51 -13.51
N SER A 332 4.75 25.42 -12.87
CA SER A 332 6.11 25.76 -13.24
C SER A 332 7.14 24.71 -12.81
N ARG A 333 8.37 24.80 -13.35
CA ARG A 333 9.47 23.90 -12.98
C ARG A 333 9.78 24.00 -11.50
N ASN A 334 9.83 25.20 -10.93
CA ASN A 334 10.05 25.36 -9.49
C ASN A 334 8.87 24.81 -8.67
N GLN A 335 7.63 25.03 -9.09
CA GLN A 335 6.48 24.42 -8.40
C GLN A 335 6.56 22.88 -8.41
N LYS A 336 7.05 22.28 -9.50
CA LYS A 336 7.31 20.84 -9.57
C LYS A 336 8.43 20.40 -8.62
N ILE A 337 9.51 21.16 -8.53
CA ILE A 337 10.56 20.93 -7.51
C ILE A 337 9.98 20.98 -6.10
N ALA A 338 9.12 21.97 -5.80
CA ALA A 338 8.47 22.07 -4.49
C ALA A 338 7.57 20.88 -4.17
N LEU A 339 6.88 20.32 -5.18
CA LEU A 339 6.07 19.11 -5.05
C LEU A 339 6.94 17.87 -4.79
N VAL A 340 7.97 17.65 -5.62
CA VAL A 340 8.85 16.48 -5.52
C VAL A 340 9.60 16.48 -4.19
N GLU A 341 10.32 17.56 -3.86
CA GLU A 341 11.11 17.66 -2.63
C GLU A 341 10.22 17.70 -1.38
N GLY A 342 9.12 18.46 -1.46
CA GLY A 342 8.18 18.61 -0.35
C GLY A 342 7.46 17.31 0.00
N LEU A 343 6.96 16.58 -1.00
CA LEU A 343 6.27 15.30 -0.79
C LEU A 343 7.26 14.20 -0.39
N TYR A 344 8.48 14.20 -0.93
CA TYR A 344 9.52 13.29 -0.45
C TYR A 344 9.74 13.44 1.05
N MET A 345 9.97 14.67 1.53
CA MET A 345 10.18 14.93 2.96
C MET A 345 8.96 14.53 3.80
N LEU A 346 7.75 14.83 3.33
CA LEU A 346 6.52 14.44 4.05
C LEU A 346 6.35 12.92 4.11
N PHE A 347 6.49 12.23 2.99
CA PHE A 347 6.33 10.78 2.92
C PHE A 347 7.39 10.06 3.73
N ARG A 348 8.63 10.56 3.72
CA ARG A 348 9.71 10.00 4.53
C ARG A 348 9.36 9.98 6.02
N GLU A 349 8.71 11.03 6.52
CA GLU A 349 8.29 11.18 7.92
C GLU A 349 7.03 10.38 8.28
N LEU A 350 6.18 10.10 7.28
CA LEU A 350 5.03 9.21 7.45
C LEU A 350 5.46 7.74 7.55
N LEU A 351 6.46 7.33 6.78
CA LEU A 351 6.90 5.95 6.67
C LEU A 351 7.83 5.51 7.81
N PRO A 352 7.83 4.22 8.19
CA PRO A 352 8.74 3.71 9.21
C PRO A 352 10.21 3.89 8.83
N GLN A 353 11.00 4.29 9.82
CA GLN A 353 12.45 4.48 9.71
C GLN A 353 13.19 3.57 10.70
N LEU A 354 14.48 3.36 10.47
CA LEU A 354 15.33 2.61 11.39
C LEU A 354 15.27 3.23 12.80
N GLY A 355 14.83 2.44 13.78
CA GLY A 355 14.68 2.89 15.18
C GLY A 355 13.29 3.45 15.55
N THR A 356 12.30 3.40 14.64
CA THR A 356 10.90 3.77 14.95
C THR A 356 10.08 2.53 15.32
N ASN A 357 9.24 2.61 16.36
CA ASN A 357 8.39 1.49 16.83
C ASN A 357 7.14 1.23 15.94
N ARG A 358 7.17 1.57 14.65
CA ARG A 358 5.99 1.57 13.74
C ARG A 358 5.84 0.28 12.89
N GLY A 359 6.39 -0.84 13.35
CA GLY A 359 6.33 -2.16 12.71
C GLY A 359 7.70 -2.71 12.26
N ASP A 360 7.75 -3.97 11.83
CA ASP A 360 8.99 -4.68 11.47
C ASP A 360 9.59 -4.25 10.12
N LYS A 361 8.89 -3.39 9.36
CA LYS A 361 9.27 -3.00 8.01
C LYS A 361 9.97 -1.65 8.01
N ILE A 362 11.27 -1.63 7.71
CA ILE A 362 12.06 -0.40 7.54
C ILE A 362 12.00 0.00 6.06
N ILE A 363 11.68 1.26 5.78
CA ILE A 363 11.74 1.83 4.43
C ILE A 363 13.02 2.63 4.27
N GLU A 364 13.84 2.25 3.29
CA GLU A 364 15.04 2.98 2.92
C GLU A 364 14.70 4.26 2.17
N ASP A 365 15.60 5.25 2.24
CA ASP A 365 15.39 6.56 1.65
C ASP A 365 15.17 6.50 0.13
N ILE A 366 15.75 5.50 -0.55
CA ILE A 366 15.61 5.27 -2.01
C ILE A 366 14.22 4.72 -2.41
N ASP A 367 13.48 4.14 -1.47
CA ASP A 367 12.22 3.44 -1.71
C ASP A 367 10.98 4.27 -1.34
N VAL A 368 11.17 5.48 -0.79
CA VAL A 368 10.08 6.31 -0.23
C VAL A 368 8.92 6.48 -1.21
N PHE A 369 9.21 6.76 -2.48
CA PHE A 369 8.19 6.94 -3.50
C PHE A 369 7.50 5.65 -3.96
N GLU A 370 8.09 4.47 -3.75
CA GLU A 370 7.40 3.19 -4.00
C GLU A 370 6.19 3.00 -3.07
N TYR A 371 6.20 3.67 -1.92
CA TYR A 371 5.12 3.63 -0.91
C TYR A 371 4.21 4.86 -0.95
N SER A 372 4.31 5.70 -1.98
CA SER A 372 3.50 6.91 -2.12
C SER A 372 1.99 6.65 -2.09
N THR A 373 1.51 5.51 -2.60
CA THR A 373 0.08 5.12 -2.53
C THR A 373 -0.43 4.96 -1.09
N TYR A 374 0.38 4.37 -0.21
CA TYR A 374 0.08 4.24 1.22
C TYR A 374 0.08 5.61 1.90
N CYS A 375 1.07 6.45 1.60
CA CYS A 375 1.13 7.82 2.12
C CYS A 375 -0.09 8.64 1.70
N TRP A 376 -0.50 8.56 0.43
CA TRP A 376 -1.69 9.24 -0.06
C TRP A 376 -2.97 8.74 0.61
N ALA A 377 -3.14 7.42 0.75
CA ALA A 377 -4.30 6.84 1.43
C ALA A 377 -4.40 7.35 2.89
N HIS A 378 -3.27 7.39 3.59
CA HIS A 378 -3.20 7.91 4.94
C HIS A 378 -3.54 9.41 5.02
N LEU A 379 -2.91 10.23 4.18
CA LEU A 379 -3.17 11.68 4.13
C LEU A 379 -4.64 11.98 3.79
N LEU A 380 -5.24 11.24 2.85
CA LEU A 380 -6.66 11.38 2.51
C LEU A 380 -7.60 10.94 3.64
N SER A 381 -7.21 9.91 4.41
CA SER A 381 -7.98 9.43 5.57
C SER A 381 -8.04 10.50 6.65
N GLU A 382 -6.87 11.06 7.01
CA GLU A 382 -6.75 12.06 8.08
C GLU A 382 -7.28 13.44 7.68
N ALA A 383 -7.10 13.83 6.41
CA ALA A 383 -7.60 15.10 5.90
C ALA A 383 -9.11 15.26 6.10
N LYS A 384 -9.90 14.17 6.15
CA LYS A 384 -11.36 14.23 6.41
C LYS A 384 -11.72 14.93 7.73
N LYS A 385 -10.78 14.95 8.69
CA LYS A 385 -10.97 15.58 10.01
C LYS A 385 -10.51 17.04 10.05
N GLU A 386 -9.82 17.51 9.01
CA GLU A 386 -9.21 18.83 8.98
C GLU A 386 -10.20 19.90 8.53
N THR A 387 -10.06 21.12 9.05
CA THR A 387 -10.88 22.26 8.62
C THR A 387 -10.22 22.99 7.45
N THR A 388 -11.02 23.67 6.62
CA THR A 388 -10.52 24.47 5.48
C THR A 388 -10.59 25.97 5.72
N GLU A 389 -10.84 26.41 6.96
CA GLU A 389 -11.10 27.82 7.31
C GLU A 389 -9.92 28.75 6.97
N HIS A 390 -8.70 28.21 6.99
CA HIS A 390 -7.48 28.97 6.70
C HIS A 390 -7.00 28.82 5.25
N GLU A 391 -7.61 27.96 4.43
CA GLU A 391 -7.22 27.77 3.02
C GLU A 391 -7.97 28.77 2.11
N ASN A 392 -7.72 30.06 2.37
CA ASN A 392 -8.27 31.20 1.63
C ASN A 392 -7.28 31.70 0.59
N TYR A 393 -7.71 31.74 -0.67
CA TYR A 393 -6.88 32.15 -1.80
C TYR A 393 -7.49 33.35 -2.51
N THR A 394 -6.65 34.34 -2.80
CA THR A 394 -7.00 35.53 -3.57
C THR A 394 -6.60 35.32 -5.01
N THR A 395 -7.56 35.48 -5.93
CA THR A 395 -7.34 35.34 -7.36
C THR A 395 -6.86 36.66 -7.98
N PHE A 396 -5.72 36.62 -8.66
CA PHE A 396 -5.18 37.74 -9.42
C PHE A 396 -5.31 37.48 -10.93
N SER A 397 -5.95 38.39 -11.66
CA SER A 397 -5.93 38.39 -13.12
C SER A 397 -4.60 38.94 -13.62
N LEU A 398 -3.96 38.24 -14.54
CA LEU A 398 -2.75 38.70 -15.24
C LEU A 398 -3.06 39.26 -16.64
N MET A 399 -4.36 39.42 -16.94
CA MET A 399 -4.88 39.92 -18.21
C MET A 399 -5.52 41.29 -18.03
N SER A 400 -5.32 42.16 -19.01
CA SER A 400 -6.00 43.45 -19.15
C SER A 400 -7.45 43.28 -19.61
N GLU A 401 -8.24 44.38 -19.58
CA GLU A 401 -9.63 44.40 -20.07
C GLU A 401 -9.75 44.00 -21.55
N GLU A 402 -8.69 44.20 -22.34
CA GLU A 402 -8.63 43.84 -23.76
C GLU A 402 -8.32 42.35 -24.00
N GLY A 403 -8.21 41.55 -22.93
CA GLY A 403 -7.88 40.13 -23.00
C GLY A 403 -6.43 39.86 -23.41
N ARG A 404 -5.53 40.83 -23.23
CA ARG A 404 -4.08 40.68 -23.44
C ARG A 404 -3.37 40.56 -22.09
N ARG A 405 -2.28 39.79 -22.00
CA ARG A 405 -1.47 39.69 -20.77
C ARG A 405 -0.84 41.05 -20.48
N PHE A 406 -0.85 41.48 -19.22
CA PHE A 406 -0.25 42.75 -18.83
C PHE A 406 1.24 42.82 -19.21
N CYS A 407 1.61 43.95 -19.80
CA CYS A 407 2.99 44.30 -20.14
C CYS A 407 3.56 45.29 -19.13
N ASP A 408 2.81 46.33 -18.77
CA ASP A 408 3.22 47.33 -17.77
C ASP A 408 2.02 47.65 -16.85
N PRO A 409 1.72 46.77 -15.87
CA PRO A 409 0.52 46.87 -15.07
C PRO A 409 0.60 48.02 -14.05
N VAL A 410 -0.46 48.81 -13.97
CA VAL A 410 -0.56 49.99 -13.12
C VAL A 410 -1.87 50.04 -12.34
N THR A 411 -1.84 50.79 -11.24
CA THR A 411 -2.99 51.15 -10.43
C THR A 411 -3.24 52.65 -10.56
N VAL A 412 -4.52 53.02 -10.59
CA VAL A 412 -4.98 54.40 -10.64
C VAL A 412 -5.68 54.71 -9.30
N PRO A 413 -5.40 55.87 -8.66
CA PRO A 413 -6.04 56.23 -7.39
C PRO A 413 -7.57 56.15 -7.46
N GLY A 414 -8.17 55.32 -6.60
CA GLY A 414 -9.63 55.16 -6.50
C GLY A 414 -10.25 54.18 -7.51
N ALA A 415 -9.59 53.91 -8.63
CA ALA A 415 -10.08 52.95 -9.62
C ALA A 415 -9.93 51.51 -9.08
N PRO A 416 -10.95 50.65 -9.21
CA PRO A 416 -10.86 49.26 -8.79
C PRO A 416 -9.98 48.45 -9.75
N GLY A 417 -9.05 47.67 -9.21
CA GLY A 417 -8.25 46.71 -9.98
C GLY A 417 -6.97 47.28 -10.60
N VAL A 418 -6.43 46.53 -11.56
CA VAL A 418 -5.16 46.81 -12.24
C VAL A 418 -5.43 47.05 -13.72
N LEU A 419 -4.76 48.04 -14.30
CA LEU A 419 -4.93 48.50 -15.68
C LEU A 419 -3.60 48.45 -16.44
N GLU A 420 -3.65 48.42 -17.76
CA GLU A 420 -2.46 48.50 -18.61
C GLU A 420 -2.02 49.96 -18.76
N ARG A 421 -0.72 50.27 -18.57
CA ARG A 421 -0.25 51.66 -18.58
C ARG A 421 -0.54 52.37 -19.89
N ALA A 422 -0.31 51.71 -21.02
CA ALA A 422 -0.57 52.29 -22.33
C ALA A 422 -2.04 52.72 -22.51
N ALA A 423 -2.99 51.90 -22.05
CA ALA A 423 -4.41 52.22 -22.11
C ALA A 423 -4.78 53.40 -21.19
N VAL A 424 -4.16 53.50 -20.02
CA VAL A 424 -4.35 54.64 -19.10
C VAL A 424 -3.80 55.92 -19.71
N LEU A 425 -2.61 55.88 -20.31
CA LEU A 425 -2.01 57.04 -20.97
C LEU A 425 -2.83 57.51 -22.17
N GLN A 426 -3.36 56.58 -22.97
CA GLN A 426 -4.24 56.90 -24.08
C GLN A 426 -5.50 57.62 -23.60
N LYS A 427 -6.14 57.12 -22.54
CA LYS A 427 -7.31 57.79 -21.92
C LYS A 427 -6.98 59.18 -21.37
N ILE A 428 -5.77 59.38 -20.82
CA ILE A 428 -5.31 60.71 -20.38
C ILE A 428 -5.15 61.64 -21.59
N GLN A 429 -4.58 61.17 -22.70
CA GLN A 429 -4.42 61.95 -23.94
C GLN A 429 -5.78 62.29 -24.56
N ASP A 430 -6.73 61.36 -24.55
CA ASP A 430 -8.07 61.52 -25.12
C ASP A 430 -9.02 62.32 -24.21
N GLY A 431 -8.58 62.65 -22.98
CA GLY A 431 -9.38 63.39 -21.99
C GLY A 431 -10.54 62.58 -21.39
N GLU A 432 -10.47 61.24 -21.45
CA GLU A 432 -11.49 60.33 -20.94
C GLU A 432 -11.38 60.15 -19.41
N ARG A 433 -12.53 59.95 -18.74
CA ARG A 433 -12.56 59.67 -17.30
C ARG A 433 -12.46 58.17 -17.02
N ILE A 434 -11.55 57.80 -16.12
CA ILE A 434 -11.46 56.43 -15.59
C ILE A 434 -12.52 56.23 -14.49
N PRO A 435 -13.33 55.16 -14.55
CA PRO A 435 -14.34 54.87 -13.53
C PRO A 435 -13.76 54.82 -12.11
N ASN A 436 -14.44 55.49 -11.16
CA ASN A 436 -14.07 55.56 -9.74
C ASN A 436 -12.72 56.23 -9.43
N CYS A 437 -12.05 56.85 -10.41
CA CYS A 437 -10.85 57.63 -10.16
C CYS A 437 -11.14 58.76 -9.17
N THR A 438 -10.35 58.85 -8.09
CA THR A 438 -10.53 59.86 -7.03
C THR A 438 -9.95 61.22 -7.38
N GLU A 439 -9.16 61.33 -8.45
CA GLU A 439 -8.57 62.59 -8.90
C GLU A 439 -9.42 63.25 -9.99
N GLU A 440 -9.64 64.57 -9.87
CA GLU A 440 -10.42 65.34 -10.84
C GLU A 440 -9.73 65.45 -12.21
N VAL A 441 -8.39 65.52 -12.21
CA VAL A 441 -7.54 65.54 -13.41
C VAL A 441 -6.44 64.52 -13.21
N LEU A 442 -6.55 63.39 -13.92
CA LEU A 442 -5.57 62.32 -13.85
C LEU A 442 -4.31 62.74 -14.62
N GLN A 443 -3.16 62.77 -13.93
CA GLN A 443 -1.86 63.05 -14.53
C GLN A 443 -1.05 61.74 -14.66
N GLU A 444 -0.08 61.72 -15.57
CA GLU A 444 0.84 60.58 -15.72
C GLU A 444 1.59 60.27 -14.41
N THR A 445 1.89 61.29 -13.61
CA THR A 445 2.52 61.17 -12.28
C THR A 445 1.62 60.55 -11.21
N SER A 446 0.31 60.52 -11.42
CA SER A 446 -0.67 59.91 -10.52
C SER A 446 -0.71 58.39 -10.63
N ILE A 447 -0.18 57.84 -11.73
CA ILE A 447 -0.17 56.41 -12.03
C ILE A 447 0.87 55.71 -11.15
N LYS A 448 0.48 54.65 -10.46
CA LYS A 448 1.39 53.85 -9.62
C LYS A 448 1.56 52.46 -10.20
N ARG A 449 2.76 51.92 -10.12
CA ARG A 449 3.07 50.55 -10.54
C ARG A 449 2.29 49.54 -9.70
N ALA A 450 1.70 48.55 -10.35
CA ALA A 450 0.99 47.47 -9.67
C ALA A 450 1.97 46.38 -9.22
N THR A 451 2.80 46.69 -8.21
CA THR A 451 3.96 45.87 -7.82
C THR A 451 3.64 44.41 -7.53
N ASP A 452 2.43 44.12 -7.02
CA ASP A 452 2.00 42.76 -6.69
C ASP A 452 1.76 41.93 -7.97
N ILE A 453 1.17 42.54 -9.01
CA ILE A 453 0.99 41.89 -10.33
C ILE A 453 2.32 41.76 -11.05
N GLU A 454 3.15 42.81 -11.03
CA GLU A 454 4.49 42.76 -11.62
C GLU A 454 5.32 41.61 -11.01
N LYS A 455 5.28 41.45 -9.69
CA LYS A 455 6.01 40.37 -9.00
C LYS A 455 5.57 38.99 -9.48
N ILE A 456 4.27 38.78 -9.72
CA ILE A 456 3.74 37.54 -10.28
C ILE A 456 4.20 37.38 -11.74
N LEU A 457 4.01 38.40 -12.58
CA LEU A 457 4.40 38.38 -14.01
C LEU A 457 5.87 38.02 -14.22
N LEU A 458 6.76 38.54 -13.37
CA LEU A 458 8.20 38.29 -13.38
C LEU A 458 8.60 36.90 -12.86
N SER A 459 7.65 36.14 -12.31
CA SER A 459 7.96 34.90 -11.60
C SER A 459 7.18 33.69 -12.11
N VAL A 460 6.27 33.86 -13.08
CA VAL A 460 5.43 32.78 -13.61
C VAL A 460 5.42 32.79 -15.14
N HIS A 461 5.30 31.61 -15.74
CA HIS A 461 5.29 31.42 -17.19
C HIS A 461 4.29 32.33 -17.93
N PRO A 462 4.62 32.84 -19.14
CA PRO A 462 3.74 33.66 -20.00
C PRO A 462 2.37 33.06 -20.35
N SER A 463 2.19 31.74 -20.24
CA SER A 463 0.89 31.07 -20.46
C SER A 463 -0.10 31.19 -19.30
N ILE A 464 0.38 31.54 -18.10
CA ILE A 464 -0.46 31.63 -16.89
C ILE A 464 -1.24 32.94 -16.91
N VAL A 465 -2.56 32.90 -17.03
CA VAL A 465 -3.41 34.09 -17.19
C VAL A 465 -4.08 34.55 -15.90
N VAL A 466 -4.17 33.65 -14.92
CA VAL A 466 -4.74 33.90 -13.59
C VAL A 466 -3.83 33.24 -12.57
N TYR A 467 -3.63 33.87 -11.41
CA TYR A 467 -2.80 33.29 -10.35
C TYR A 467 -3.45 33.46 -8.99
N ASP A 468 -3.69 32.35 -8.30
CA ASP A 468 -4.19 32.37 -6.93
C ASP A 468 -3.03 32.46 -5.94
N LEU A 469 -3.11 33.33 -4.94
CA LEU A 469 -2.18 33.39 -3.81
C LEU A 469 -2.91 33.12 -2.50
N TRP A 470 -2.27 32.36 -1.62
CA TRP A 470 -2.78 32.16 -0.27
C TRP A 470 -2.77 33.50 0.49
N SER A 471 -3.74 33.71 1.40
CA SER A 471 -3.99 35.03 2.02
C SER A 471 -3.92 35.05 3.56
N SER A 472 -3.71 33.91 4.22
CA SER A 472 -3.87 33.75 5.68
C SER A 472 -2.62 33.20 6.40
N HIS A 473 -1.45 33.80 6.15
CA HIS A 473 -0.12 33.29 6.55
C HIS A 473 0.12 33.12 8.07
N GLY A 474 -0.54 33.93 8.91
CA GLY A 474 -0.25 33.99 10.35
C GLY A 474 -1.14 33.13 11.25
N ALA A 475 -2.13 32.41 10.70
CA ALA A 475 -3.18 31.77 11.50
C ALA A 475 -2.99 30.25 11.75
N VAL A 476 -2.03 29.60 11.08
CA VAL A 476 -1.91 28.13 11.09
C VAL A 476 -0.74 27.68 11.98
N THR A 477 -1.04 26.89 13.01
CA THR A 477 -0.02 26.25 13.85
C THR A 477 0.58 25.06 13.10
N CYS A 478 1.84 25.16 12.67
CA CYS A 478 2.53 24.08 11.95
C CYS A 478 3.17 23.06 12.91
N GLN A 479 3.24 21.80 12.48
CA GLN A 479 3.92 20.73 13.20
C GLN A 479 5.38 20.56 12.76
N ASN A 480 5.80 21.24 11.69
CA ASN A 480 7.18 21.24 11.20
C ASN A 480 7.72 19.82 11.00
N PHE A 481 6.93 18.95 10.36
CA PHE A 481 7.18 17.53 10.14
C PHE A 481 7.18 16.63 11.40
N HIS A 482 6.78 17.12 12.57
CA HIS A 482 6.61 16.29 13.77
C HIS A 482 5.23 15.60 13.76
N ILE A 483 5.15 14.45 13.09
CA ILE A 483 3.90 13.70 12.90
C ILE A 483 3.65 12.76 14.09
N ASN A 484 2.41 12.73 14.61
CA ASN A 484 2.02 11.80 15.67
C ASN A 484 2.29 10.33 15.26
N THR A 485 3.07 9.61 16.07
CA THR A 485 3.64 8.28 15.79
C THR A 485 2.82 7.09 16.23
N GLU A 486 1.59 7.29 16.68
CA GLU A 486 0.72 6.23 17.21
C GLU A 486 0.25 5.21 16.15
N LYS A 487 0.20 5.59 14.86
CA LYS A 487 -0.24 4.68 13.78
C LYS A 487 0.93 3.89 13.18
N SER A 488 0.74 2.59 13.06
CA SER A 488 1.67 1.65 12.45
C SER A 488 1.57 1.66 10.91
N PHE A 489 2.56 1.10 10.24
CA PHE A 489 2.48 0.87 8.79
C PHE A 489 1.32 -0.08 8.42
N GLY A 490 0.95 -0.99 9.31
CA GLY A 490 -0.22 -1.85 9.14
C GLY A 490 -1.53 -1.05 9.07
N ASP A 491 -1.66 -0.01 9.89
CA ASP A 491 -2.84 0.87 9.87
C ASP A 491 -2.94 1.63 8.54
N MET A 492 -1.82 2.08 7.98
CA MET A 492 -1.78 2.71 6.65
C MET A 492 -2.20 1.73 5.54
N ALA A 493 -1.83 0.45 5.66
CA ALA A 493 -2.25 -0.60 4.73
C ALA A 493 -3.74 -0.90 4.83
N GLU A 494 -4.33 -0.85 6.03
CA GLU A 494 -5.78 -0.95 6.22
C GLU A 494 -6.52 0.26 5.63
N GLU A 495 -6.00 1.48 5.83
CA GLU A 495 -6.55 2.70 5.23
C GLU A 495 -6.56 2.64 3.70
N MET A 496 -5.54 2.00 3.09
CA MET A 496 -5.46 1.80 1.65
C MET A 496 -6.67 1.04 1.09
N LYS A 497 -7.29 0.12 1.86
CA LYS A 497 -8.50 -0.61 1.44
C LYS A 497 -9.70 0.32 1.19
N ALA A 498 -9.76 1.47 1.86
CA ALA A 498 -10.82 2.47 1.65
C ALA A 498 -10.63 3.30 0.35
N PHE A 499 -9.48 3.18 -0.31
CA PHE A 499 -9.14 3.93 -1.53
C PHE A 499 -8.71 2.97 -2.65
N PRO A 500 -9.63 2.15 -3.20
CA PRO A 500 -9.31 1.13 -4.21
C PRO A 500 -8.64 1.71 -5.47
N GLN A 501 -8.89 2.99 -5.80
CA GLN A 501 -8.25 3.69 -6.90
C GLN A 501 -6.73 3.88 -6.75
N LEU A 502 -6.20 3.78 -5.52
CA LEU A 502 -4.76 3.82 -5.23
C LEU A 502 -4.15 2.42 -5.17
N SER A 503 -4.93 1.37 -5.40
CA SER A 503 -4.45 0.01 -5.57
C SER A 503 -4.21 -0.29 -7.05
N ALA A 504 -3.11 -0.99 -7.34
CA ALA A 504 -2.81 -1.43 -8.69
C ALA A 504 -3.82 -2.49 -9.13
N THR A 505 -4.55 -2.20 -10.20
CA THR A 505 -5.46 -3.14 -10.85
C THR A 505 -4.65 -4.09 -11.72
N PRO A 506 -4.71 -5.40 -11.48
CA PRO A 506 -3.96 -6.34 -12.29
C PRO A 506 -4.55 -6.43 -13.72
N PRO A 507 -3.71 -6.41 -14.78
CA PRO A 507 -4.10 -6.19 -16.17
C PRO A 507 -5.35 -6.92 -16.70
N LEU A 508 -5.54 -8.20 -16.43
CA LEU A 508 -6.69 -8.95 -16.98
C LEU A 508 -8.05 -8.46 -16.46
N LEU A 509 -8.11 -7.78 -15.32
CA LEU A 509 -9.34 -7.16 -14.83
C LEU A 509 -9.74 -5.90 -15.63
N LEU A 510 -8.81 -5.31 -16.39
CA LEU A 510 -9.09 -4.10 -17.17
C LEU A 510 -10.16 -4.33 -18.24
N LYS A 511 -10.30 -5.56 -18.74
CA LYS A 511 -11.35 -5.93 -19.73
C LYS A 511 -12.76 -5.62 -19.22
N GLY A 512 -12.98 -5.79 -17.91
CA GLY A 512 -14.27 -5.58 -17.23
C GLY A 512 -14.55 -4.15 -16.79
N LEU A 513 -13.59 -3.23 -16.88
CA LEU A 513 -13.75 -1.84 -16.41
C LEU A 513 -14.55 -0.97 -17.39
N GLY A 514 -15.15 0.11 -16.89
CA GLY A 514 -15.90 1.08 -17.69
C GLY A 514 -15.00 1.99 -18.55
N TYR A 515 -15.60 2.71 -19.51
CA TYR A 515 -14.86 3.50 -20.51
C TYR A 515 -14.06 4.69 -19.94
N ASP A 516 -14.45 5.27 -18.80
CA ASP A 516 -13.83 6.48 -18.24
C ASP A 516 -13.48 6.31 -16.76
N GLN A 517 -12.78 5.23 -16.41
CA GLN A 517 -12.38 4.97 -15.03
C GLN A 517 -10.86 4.97 -14.88
N LEU A 518 -10.31 5.95 -14.16
CA LEU A 518 -8.89 5.97 -13.84
C LEU A 518 -8.54 4.92 -12.77
N HIS A 519 -7.59 4.04 -13.09
CA HIS A 519 -7.06 3.01 -12.20
C HIS A 519 -5.56 2.84 -12.39
N LEU A 520 -4.82 2.54 -11.32
CA LEU A 520 -3.41 2.19 -11.42
C LEU A 520 -3.27 0.81 -12.09
N VAL A 521 -2.22 0.62 -12.90
CA VAL A 521 -1.94 -0.65 -13.56
C VAL A 521 -0.42 -0.84 -13.67
N PHE A 522 0.07 -2.05 -13.42
CA PHE A 522 1.47 -2.36 -13.71
C PHE A 522 1.67 -2.44 -15.22
N LEU A 523 2.67 -1.73 -15.73
CA LEU A 523 3.14 -1.83 -17.12
C LEU A 523 4.29 -2.82 -17.25
N SER A 524 5.03 -3.00 -16.17
CA SER A 524 6.02 -4.07 -15.95
C SER A 524 6.16 -4.27 -14.43
N LYS A 525 7.04 -5.18 -14.00
CA LYS A 525 7.36 -5.38 -12.58
C LYS A 525 7.79 -4.09 -11.85
N ASP A 526 8.45 -3.19 -12.58
CA ASP A 526 9.09 -1.99 -12.04
C ASP A 526 8.53 -0.69 -12.62
N ASN A 527 7.40 -0.73 -13.32
CA ASN A 527 6.75 0.46 -13.88
C ASN A 527 5.25 0.41 -13.64
N LEU A 528 4.73 1.39 -12.90
CA LEU A 528 3.31 1.61 -12.69
C LEU A 528 2.82 2.76 -13.59
N GLY A 529 1.70 2.54 -14.26
CA GLY A 529 1.01 3.55 -15.07
C GLY A 529 -0.45 3.71 -14.64
N VAL A 530 -1.20 4.49 -15.42
CA VAL A 530 -2.63 4.74 -15.20
C VAL A 530 -3.43 4.29 -16.42
N TYR A 531 -4.39 3.40 -16.21
CA TYR A 531 -5.42 3.08 -17.19
C TYR A 531 -6.35 4.29 -17.40
N LEU A 532 -6.53 4.69 -18.65
CA LEU A 532 -7.34 5.85 -19.04
C LEU A 532 -8.70 5.41 -19.59
N THR A 533 -8.68 4.60 -20.64
CA THR A 533 -9.88 4.14 -21.35
C THR A 533 -9.63 2.83 -22.11
N LYS A 534 -10.69 2.22 -22.64
CA LYS A 534 -10.61 1.03 -23.51
C LYS A 534 -11.23 1.31 -24.87
N ASN A 535 -10.69 0.67 -25.91
CA ASN A 535 -11.22 0.78 -27.26
C ASN A 535 -12.63 0.17 -27.33
N LYS A 536 -13.59 0.93 -27.86
CA LYS A 536 -15.01 0.49 -27.97
C LYS A 536 -15.20 -0.73 -28.86
N ALA A 537 -14.38 -0.88 -29.90
CA ALA A 537 -14.47 -1.99 -30.85
C ALA A 537 -13.65 -3.21 -30.41
N ASN A 538 -12.55 -3.00 -29.70
CA ASN A 538 -11.70 -4.07 -29.18
C ASN A 538 -11.44 -3.87 -27.67
N PRO A 539 -12.25 -4.48 -26.78
CA PRO A 539 -12.09 -4.35 -25.33
C PRO A 539 -10.76 -4.90 -24.78
N ALA A 540 -10.02 -5.70 -25.55
CA ALA A 540 -8.68 -6.15 -25.19
C ALA A 540 -7.62 -5.05 -25.43
N SER A 541 -7.93 -3.99 -26.19
CA SER A 541 -7.04 -2.87 -26.40
C SER A 541 -7.37 -1.72 -25.45
N VAL A 542 -6.41 -1.38 -24.58
CA VAL A 542 -6.55 -0.34 -23.55
C VAL A 542 -5.55 0.78 -23.75
N GLU A 543 -5.92 1.99 -23.35
CA GLU A 543 -5.02 3.14 -23.29
C GLU A 543 -4.52 3.31 -21.87
N VAL A 544 -3.19 3.30 -21.72
CA VAL A 544 -2.50 3.47 -20.45
C VAL A 544 -1.48 4.60 -20.56
N HIS A 545 -1.42 5.46 -19.56
CA HIS A 545 -0.39 6.49 -19.45
C HIS A 545 0.86 5.90 -18.79
N ASP A 546 2.00 5.95 -19.49
CA ASP A 546 3.31 5.56 -18.97
C ASP A 546 4.13 6.81 -18.66
N PHE A 547 4.24 7.15 -17.38
CA PHE A 547 4.88 8.38 -16.93
C PHE A 547 6.41 8.35 -17.04
N LEU A 548 7.03 7.17 -16.94
CA LEU A 548 8.47 7.04 -17.20
C LEU A 548 8.80 7.26 -18.68
N ALA A 549 7.90 6.83 -19.58
CA ALA A 549 8.05 7.08 -21.01
C ALA A 549 7.48 8.43 -21.48
N GLY A 550 6.81 9.17 -20.59
CA GLY A 550 6.14 10.44 -20.88
C GLY A 550 5.09 10.37 -21.99
N LYS A 551 4.39 9.23 -22.15
CA LYS A 551 3.45 9.05 -23.25
C LYS A 551 2.29 8.11 -22.93
N VAL A 552 1.14 8.37 -23.56
CA VAL A 552 0.02 7.43 -23.62
C VAL A 552 0.34 6.31 -24.61
N LYS A 553 0.14 5.06 -24.19
CA LYS A 553 0.34 3.86 -24.99
C LYS A 553 -0.98 3.12 -25.13
N THR A 554 -1.28 2.68 -26.34
CA THR A 554 -2.30 1.67 -26.56
C THR A 554 -1.65 0.29 -26.41
N ILE A 555 -2.12 -0.50 -25.46
CA ILE A 555 -1.56 -1.83 -25.14
C ILE A 555 -2.68 -2.86 -25.17
N ASP A 556 -2.37 -4.04 -25.69
CA ASP A 556 -3.24 -5.20 -25.57
C ASP A 556 -3.18 -5.78 -24.15
N VAL A 557 -4.33 -5.99 -23.51
CA VAL A 557 -4.45 -6.41 -22.12
C VAL A 557 -3.79 -7.78 -21.90
N ASP A 558 -3.90 -8.70 -22.86
CA ASP A 558 -3.31 -10.03 -22.74
C ASP A 558 -1.78 -9.96 -22.87
N ALA A 559 -1.27 -9.11 -23.75
CA ALA A 559 0.17 -8.82 -23.83
C ALA A 559 0.69 -8.14 -22.56
N LEU A 560 -0.06 -7.19 -21.99
CA LEU A 560 0.28 -6.51 -20.74
C LEU A 560 0.29 -7.48 -19.56
N ALA A 561 -0.66 -8.41 -19.55
CA ALA A 561 -0.76 -9.46 -18.55
C ALA A 561 0.46 -10.38 -18.58
N ALA A 562 0.88 -10.80 -19.78
CA ALA A 562 2.09 -11.60 -19.98
C ALA A 562 3.37 -10.89 -19.50
N ILE A 563 3.50 -9.58 -19.74
CA ILE A 563 4.68 -8.78 -19.35
C ILE A 563 4.78 -8.59 -17.83
N THR A 564 3.65 -8.42 -17.17
CA THR A 564 3.58 -8.10 -15.74
C THR A 564 3.50 -9.34 -14.85
N GLY A 565 3.45 -10.52 -15.47
CA GLY A 565 3.24 -11.78 -14.77
C GLY A 565 1.83 -11.92 -14.21
N ASP A 566 0.86 -11.17 -14.75
CA ASP A 566 -0.56 -11.41 -14.55
C ASP A 566 -0.98 -12.59 -15.42
N HIS A 567 -0.54 -13.78 -15.01
CA HIS A 567 -0.77 -15.04 -15.70
C HIS A 567 -2.18 -15.58 -15.47
N ARG A 568 -3.16 -14.74 -15.14
CA ARG A 568 -4.52 -15.23 -14.91
C ARG A 568 -5.12 -15.91 -16.15
N ASP A 569 -4.50 -15.82 -17.33
CA ASP A 569 -4.90 -16.60 -18.52
C ASP A 569 -3.77 -17.47 -19.14
N ASP A 570 -2.69 -17.82 -18.42
CA ASP A 570 -1.79 -18.90 -18.86
C ASP A 570 -1.49 -19.91 -17.75
N HIS A 571 -1.20 -21.15 -18.16
CA HIS A 571 -0.93 -22.28 -17.29
C HIS A 571 0.40 -22.18 -16.49
N SER A 572 0.86 -20.99 -16.07
CA SER A 572 2.06 -20.84 -15.23
C SER A 572 1.76 -20.79 -13.73
N PHE A 573 2.62 -21.50 -12.98
CA PHE A 573 2.49 -21.77 -11.56
C PHE A 573 3.00 -20.60 -10.70
N VAL A 574 2.08 -19.74 -10.23
CA VAL A 574 2.34 -18.61 -9.31
C VAL A 574 1.62 -18.86 -7.98
N THR A 575 2.35 -18.69 -6.88
CA THR A 575 1.85 -18.91 -5.50
C THR A 575 2.08 -17.63 -4.70
N THR A 576 1.13 -17.23 -3.87
CA THR A 576 1.27 -16.03 -3.00
C THR A 576 2.08 -16.32 -1.76
N ARG A 577 2.15 -17.60 -1.37
CA ARG A 577 2.92 -18.13 -0.24
C ARG A 577 3.64 -19.42 -0.63
N THR A 578 4.60 -19.86 0.18
CA THR A 578 5.24 -21.16 -0.03
C THR A 578 4.22 -22.28 0.24
N PRO A 579 3.88 -23.11 -0.76
CA PRO A 579 2.91 -24.19 -0.58
C PRO A 579 3.48 -25.28 0.32
N LYS A 580 2.66 -25.79 1.23
CA LYS A 580 3.00 -26.96 2.06
C LYS A 580 2.60 -28.27 1.39
N GLU A 581 1.60 -28.22 0.51
CA GLU A 581 1.10 -29.37 -0.22
C GLU A 581 0.70 -28.97 -1.65
N ALA A 582 1.10 -29.79 -2.62
CA ALA A 582 0.72 -29.68 -4.02
C ALA A 582 -0.12 -30.88 -4.40
N ILE A 583 -1.35 -30.62 -4.87
CA ILE A 583 -2.35 -31.65 -5.15
C ILE A 583 -2.67 -31.62 -6.64
N MET A 584 -2.35 -32.71 -7.35
CA MET A 584 -2.83 -32.93 -8.70
C MET A 584 -4.14 -33.72 -8.66
N VAL A 585 -5.26 -33.08 -9.00
CA VAL A 585 -6.57 -33.73 -9.07
C VAL A 585 -6.75 -34.33 -10.46
N LEU A 586 -6.92 -35.65 -10.51
CA LEU A 586 -7.17 -36.39 -11.74
C LEU A 586 -8.64 -36.81 -11.78
N ILE A 587 -9.38 -36.31 -12.76
CA ILE A 587 -10.79 -36.63 -12.96
C ILE A 587 -10.95 -37.59 -14.13
N ASP A 588 -11.54 -38.75 -13.85
CA ASP A 588 -11.95 -39.68 -14.87
C ASP A 588 -13.16 -39.11 -15.63
N THR A 589 -13.01 -39.02 -16.94
CA THR A 589 -14.05 -38.59 -17.88
C THR A 589 -14.37 -39.69 -18.89
N SER A 590 -13.96 -40.92 -18.64
CA SER A 590 -14.22 -42.07 -19.51
C SER A 590 -15.72 -42.35 -19.69
N SER A 591 -16.09 -43.13 -20.71
CA SER A 591 -17.49 -43.48 -20.97
C SER A 591 -18.16 -44.25 -19.80
N SER A 592 -17.40 -44.95 -18.95
CA SER A 592 -17.95 -45.64 -17.77
C SER A 592 -18.42 -44.68 -16.67
N MET A 593 -18.00 -43.41 -16.74
CA MET A 593 -18.42 -42.34 -15.83
C MET A 593 -19.83 -41.81 -16.13
N ALA A 594 -20.42 -42.18 -17.27
CA ALA A 594 -21.83 -41.94 -17.58
C ALA A 594 -22.80 -42.90 -16.87
N GLU A 595 -22.28 -43.97 -16.27
CA GLU A 595 -23.09 -44.96 -15.55
C GLU A 595 -23.58 -44.41 -14.20
N ASN A 596 -24.64 -45.02 -13.68
CA ASN A 596 -25.17 -44.69 -12.36
C ASN A 596 -24.14 -44.97 -11.27
N CYS A 597 -23.99 -44.02 -10.36
CA CYS A 597 -23.02 -44.08 -9.27
C CYS A 597 -23.50 -44.95 -8.11
N TYR A 598 -24.76 -44.86 -7.70
CA TYR A 598 -25.28 -45.58 -6.53
C TYR A 598 -26.60 -46.30 -6.87
N GLY A 599 -26.87 -47.42 -6.21
CA GLY A 599 -27.96 -48.35 -6.58
C GLY A 599 -29.39 -47.89 -6.30
N SER A 600 -29.60 -46.70 -5.72
CA SER A 600 -30.93 -46.22 -5.28
C SER A 600 -31.33 -44.81 -5.77
N VAL A 601 -30.42 -44.02 -6.36
CA VAL A 601 -30.68 -42.66 -6.86
C VAL A 601 -29.94 -42.44 -8.19
N GLU A 602 -30.62 -41.89 -9.20
CA GLU A 602 -30.13 -41.68 -10.57
C GLU A 602 -29.06 -40.57 -10.70
N ILE A 603 -28.02 -40.55 -9.86
CA ILE A 603 -26.85 -39.69 -10.10
C ILE A 603 -25.80 -40.47 -10.90
N GLN A 604 -25.37 -39.94 -12.04
CA GLN A 604 -24.26 -40.50 -12.80
C GLN A 604 -22.94 -40.25 -12.07
N LYS A 605 -21.95 -41.15 -12.22
CA LYS A 605 -20.64 -41.00 -11.57
C LYS A 605 -20.00 -39.65 -11.88
N ILE A 606 -20.10 -39.17 -13.13
CA ILE A 606 -19.55 -37.87 -13.53
C ILE A 606 -20.19 -36.69 -12.78
N HIS A 607 -21.48 -36.77 -12.42
CA HIS A 607 -22.14 -35.74 -11.62
C HIS A 607 -21.69 -35.80 -10.16
N ALA A 608 -21.53 -37.01 -9.60
CA ALA A 608 -20.98 -37.18 -8.26
C ALA A 608 -19.54 -36.62 -8.15
N VAL A 609 -18.70 -36.80 -9.18
CA VAL A 609 -17.36 -36.19 -9.23
C VAL A 609 -17.43 -34.67 -9.12
N LYS A 610 -18.37 -34.02 -9.84
CA LYS A 610 -18.51 -32.56 -9.82
C LYS A 610 -18.87 -32.08 -8.41
N GLU A 611 -19.85 -32.70 -7.77
CA GLU A 611 -20.24 -32.37 -6.39
C GLU A 611 -19.09 -32.58 -5.39
N PHE A 612 -18.33 -33.68 -5.56
CA PHE A 612 -17.20 -34.01 -4.70
C PHE A 612 -16.06 -33.01 -4.85
N PHE A 613 -15.76 -32.60 -6.08
CA PHE A 613 -14.75 -31.58 -6.36
C PHE A 613 -15.17 -30.21 -5.82
N ASP A 614 -16.44 -29.83 -5.96
CA ASP A 614 -16.94 -28.55 -5.43
C ASP A 614 -16.80 -28.47 -3.92
N ASN A 615 -17.12 -29.56 -3.21
CA ASN A 615 -16.91 -29.64 -1.77
C ASN A 615 -15.43 -29.63 -1.39
N PHE A 616 -14.59 -30.40 -2.10
CA PHE A 616 -13.14 -30.36 -1.93
C PHE A 616 -12.60 -28.93 -2.05
N ALA A 617 -12.95 -28.22 -3.13
CA ALA A 617 -12.48 -26.87 -3.39
C ALA A 617 -12.99 -25.88 -2.32
N THR A 618 -14.28 -25.91 -2.02
CA THR A 618 -14.92 -24.99 -1.07
C THR A 618 -14.36 -25.18 0.34
N ARG A 619 -14.20 -26.42 0.81
CA ARG A 619 -13.65 -26.71 2.14
C ARG A 619 -12.14 -26.42 2.21
N THR A 620 -11.38 -26.68 1.15
CA THR A 620 -9.95 -26.35 1.10
C THR A 620 -9.72 -24.84 1.24
N MET A 621 -10.54 -24.02 0.56
CA MET A 621 -10.49 -22.55 0.69
C MET A 621 -10.94 -22.10 2.09
N ALA A 622 -12.03 -22.65 2.62
CA ALA A 622 -12.55 -22.26 3.94
C ALA A 622 -11.57 -22.57 5.09
N TYR A 623 -10.77 -23.63 4.97
CA TYR A 623 -9.77 -23.99 5.98
C TYR A 623 -8.42 -23.28 5.84
N ASP A 624 -8.25 -22.45 4.81
CA ASP A 624 -7.04 -21.70 4.48
C ASP A 624 -5.77 -22.57 4.43
N PHE A 625 -5.88 -23.78 3.87
CA PHE A 625 -4.69 -24.62 3.69
C PHE A 625 -3.73 -24.00 2.67
N HIS A 626 -2.43 -24.18 2.90
CA HIS A 626 -1.37 -23.69 2.00
C HIS A 626 -1.18 -24.64 0.81
N HIS A 627 -2.28 -24.84 0.07
CA HIS A 627 -2.37 -25.79 -1.03
C HIS A 627 -2.20 -25.09 -2.37
N VAL A 628 -1.55 -25.79 -3.29
CA VAL A 628 -1.61 -25.47 -4.72
C VAL A 628 -2.22 -26.66 -5.45
N ILE A 629 -3.26 -26.41 -6.24
CA ILE A 629 -4.04 -27.48 -6.87
C ILE A 629 -3.92 -27.37 -8.38
N GLY A 630 -3.52 -28.46 -9.01
CA GLY A 630 -3.59 -28.67 -10.47
C GLY A 630 -4.75 -29.59 -10.82
N LEU A 631 -5.28 -29.45 -12.03
CA LEU A 631 -6.43 -30.25 -12.48
C LEU A 631 -6.17 -30.83 -13.86
N ALA A 632 -6.37 -32.14 -13.98
CA ALA A 632 -6.34 -32.86 -15.23
C ALA A 632 -7.57 -33.76 -15.36
N LYS A 633 -8.03 -33.94 -16.59
CA LYS A 633 -9.01 -34.99 -16.92
C LYS A 633 -8.33 -36.11 -17.69
N PHE A 634 -8.90 -37.29 -17.63
CA PHE A 634 -8.47 -38.40 -18.48
C PHE A 634 -9.64 -39.20 -19.02
N ASP A 635 -9.51 -39.57 -20.29
CA ASP A 635 -10.32 -40.52 -21.03
C ASP A 635 -9.39 -41.25 -22.02
N SER A 636 -9.76 -41.35 -23.30
CA SER A 636 -8.87 -41.81 -24.37
C SER A 636 -7.59 -40.97 -24.49
N THR A 637 -7.58 -39.77 -23.90
CA THR A 637 -6.46 -38.85 -23.78
C THR A 637 -6.32 -38.35 -22.34
N VAL A 638 -5.14 -37.89 -21.95
CA VAL A 638 -4.92 -37.23 -20.65
C VAL A 638 -4.64 -35.77 -20.95
N GLU A 639 -5.45 -34.85 -20.40
CA GLU A 639 -5.40 -33.42 -20.69
C GLU A 639 -5.32 -32.63 -19.38
N ILE A 640 -4.33 -31.73 -19.27
CA ILE A 640 -4.25 -30.77 -18.17
C ILE A 640 -5.26 -29.66 -18.45
N LEU A 641 -6.25 -29.50 -17.57
CA LEU A 641 -7.28 -28.46 -17.68
C LEU A 641 -6.80 -27.16 -17.07
N HIS A 642 -6.06 -27.23 -15.96
CA HIS A 642 -5.51 -26.07 -15.29
C HIS A 642 -4.21 -26.42 -14.58
N THR A 643 -3.26 -25.48 -14.60
CA THR A 643 -1.99 -25.60 -13.87
C THR A 643 -2.20 -25.44 -12.36
N PHE A 644 -1.16 -25.67 -11.58
CA PHE A 644 -1.18 -25.42 -10.14
C PHE A 644 -1.49 -23.95 -9.81
N THR A 645 -2.49 -23.72 -8.97
CA THR A 645 -2.81 -22.38 -8.42
C THR A 645 -3.47 -22.49 -7.06
N GLU A 646 -3.53 -21.36 -6.35
CA GLU A 646 -4.23 -21.19 -5.07
C GLU A 646 -5.71 -20.77 -5.27
N ILE A 647 -6.07 -20.28 -6.47
CA ILE A 647 -7.41 -19.74 -6.77
C ILE A 647 -8.26 -20.82 -7.44
N LEU A 648 -9.21 -21.40 -6.70
CA LEU A 648 -10.01 -22.55 -7.16
C LEU A 648 -11.31 -22.17 -7.89
N GLU A 649 -11.67 -20.88 -7.97
CA GLU A 649 -12.92 -20.43 -8.61
C GLU A 649 -12.99 -20.84 -10.08
N LYS A 650 -11.89 -20.67 -10.83
CA LYS A 650 -11.79 -21.09 -12.23
C LYS A 650 -11.91 -22.61 -12.43
N PHE A 651 -11.58 -23.43 -11.42
CA PHE A 651 -11.65 -24.89 -11.54
C PHE A 651 -13.09 -25.37 -11.59
N LYS A 652 -14.00 -24.69 -10.86
CA LYS A 652 -15.41 -25.04 -10.87
C LYS A 652 -15.98 -24.97 -12.29
N GLU A 653 -15.66 -23.92 -13.04
CA GLU A 653 -16.08 -23.79 -14.45
C GLU A 653 -15.59 -24.95 -15.32
N HIS A 654 -14.30 -25.31 -15.20
CA HIS A 654 -13.73 -26.44 -15.95
C HIS A 654 -14.39 -27.77 -15.59
N VAL A 655 -14.62 -28.03 -14.30
CA VAL A 655 -15.23 -29.28 -13.82
C VAL A 655 -16.71 -29.39 -14.23
N HIS A 656 -17.47 -28.28 -14.19
CA HIS A 656 -18.87 -28.27 -14.57
C HIS A 656 -19.10 -28.58 -16.06
N THR A 657 -18.15 -28.23 -16.93
CA THR A 657 -18.22 -28.51 -18.37
C THR A 657 -17.87 -29.95 -18.77
N LEU A 658 -17.34 -30.75 -17.84
CA LEU A 658 -16.92 -32.13 -18.13
C LEU A 658 -18.09 -33.03 -18.54
N LYS A 659 -17.81 -33.90 -19.52
CA LYS A 659 -18.72 -34.93 -20.03
C LYS A 659 -17.98 -36.25 -20.13
N ALA A 660 -18.71 -37.35 -19.95
CA ALA A 660 -18.17 -38.69 -20.08
C ALA A 660 -18.01 -39.10 -21.56
N SER A 661 -16.81 -39.51 -21.97
CA SER A 661 -16.45 -39.95 -23.32
C SER A 661 -15.23 -40.87 -23.33
N GLY A 662 -14.97 -41.60 -24.41
CA GLY A 662 -13.69 -42.30 -24.58
C GLY A 662 -13.43 -43.49 -23.65
N ARG A 663 -12.16 -43.93 -23.60
CA ARG A 663 -11.68 -45.13 -22.88
C ARG A 663 -10.73 -44.75 -21.75
N THR A 664 -10.83 -45.35 -20.58
CA THR A 664 -10.01 -44.97 -19.41
C THR A 664 -8.51 -45.24 -19.59
N LYS A 665 -7.69 -44.17 -19.43
CA LYS A 665 -6.22 -44.20 -19.37
C LYS A 665 -5.68 -43.77 -18.00
N LEU A 666 -6.02 -44.55 -16.98
CA LEU A 666 -5.73 -44.25 -15.58
C LEU A 666 -4.21 -44.20 -15.28
N TYR A 667 -3.44 -45.18 -15.75
CA TYR A 667 -2.01 -45.25 -15.42
C TYR A 667 -1.18 -44.19 -16.16
N ASP A 668 -1.60 -43.83 -17.39
CA ASP A 668 -1.01 -42.71 -18.12
C ASP A 668 -1.32 -41.38 -17.41
N ALA A 669 -2.52 -41.23 -16.82
CA ALA A 669 -2.89 -40.05 -16.05
C ALA A 669 -2.07 -39.91 -14.76
N LEU A 670 -1.84 -41.02 -14.04
CA LEU A 670 -0.96 -41.04 -12.87
C LEU A 670 0.48 -40.66 -13.23
N GLN A 671 1.00 -41.17 -14.35
CA GLN A 671 2.33 -40.83 -14.85
C GLN A 671 2.43 -39.34 -15.24
N LEU A 672 1.43 -38.78 -15.92
CA LEU A 672 1.41 -37.34 -16.25
C LEU A 672 1.32 -36.48 -14.98
N GLY A 673 0.45 -36.84 -14.04
CA GLY A 673 0.31 -36.13 -12.78
C GLY A 673 1.62 -36.10 -11.98
N MET A 674 2.40 -37.19 -12.02
CA MET A 674 3.76 -37.22 -11.45
C MET A 674 4.69 -36.20 -12.13
N LEU A 675 4.72 -36.17 -13.46
CA LEU A 675 5.59 -35.24 -14.19
C LEU A 675 5.27 -33.77 -13.86
N GLU A 676 3.99 -33.43 -13.70
CA GLU A 676 3.58 -32.08 -13.31
C GLU A 676 3.96 -31.77 -11.84
N LEU A 677 3.76 -32.71 -10.92
CA LEU A 677 4.15 -32.54 -9.51
C LEU A 677 5.68 -32.43 -9.34
N ASP A 678 6.47 -33.12 -10.16
CA ASP A 678 7.93 -33.00 -10.14
C ASP A 678 8.41 -31.60 -10.54
N LYS A 679 7.66 -30.87 -11.38
CA LYS A 679 7.92 -29.44 -11.66
C LYS A 679 7.75 -28.60 -10.39
N VAL A 680 6.71 -28.87 -9.60
CA VAL A 680 6.46 -28.18 -8.33
C VAL A 680 7.57 -28.51 -7.32
N LYS A 681 7.96 -29.79 -7.22
CA LYS A 681 9.05 -30.26 -6.35
C LYS A 681 10.38 -29.56 -6.62
N THR A 682 10.68 -29.29 -7.89
CA THR A 682 11.91 -28.61 -8.30
C THR A 682 11.96 -27.18 -7.73
N LYS A 683 10.80 -26.50 -7.65
CA LYS A 683 10.67 -25.15 -7.11
C LYS A 683 10.51 -25.14 -5.58
N PHE A 684 9.84 -26.14 -5.03
CA PHE A 684 9.52 -26.28 -3.59
C PHE A 684 9.85 -27.70 -3.08
N PRO A 685 11.10 -27.96 -2.68
CA PRO A 685 11.56 -29.30 -2.31
C PRO A 685 10.86 -29.90 -1.08
N ASP A 686 10.47 -29.05 -0.13
CA ASP A 686 9.83 -29.45 1.13
C ASP A 686 8.31 -29.62 1.01
N CYS A 687 7.75 -29.39 -0.19
CA CYS A 687 6.31 -29.48 -0.43
C CYS A 687 5.86 -30.94 -0.51
N ASN A 688 4.78 -31.29 0.21
CA ASN A 688 4.16 -32.61 0.09
C ASN A 688 3.48 -32.75 -1.27
N LEU A 689 3.75 -33.83 -1.98
CA LEU A 689 3.21 -34.05 -3.32
C LEU A 689 2.14 -35.14 -3.29
N ARG A 690 0.95 -34.82 -3.82
CA ARG A 690 -0.21 -35.69 -3.76
C ARG A 690 -0.94 -35.74 -5.09
N ILE A 691 -1.36 -36.92 -5.49
CA ILE A 691 -2.35 -37.13 -6.53
C ILE A 691 -3.67 -37.51 -5.86
N LEU A 692 -4.76 -36.83 -6.20
CA LEU A 692 -6.12 -37.18 -5.80
C LEU A 692 -6.88 -37.66 -7.05
N CYS A 693 -7.17 -38.95 -7.13
CA CYS A 693 -7.80 -39.56 -8.30
C CYS A 693 -9.28 -39.86 -8.04
N LEU A 694 -10.16 -39.31 -8.89
CA LEU A 694 -11.61 -39.51 -8.86
C LEU A 694 -12.02 -40.36 -10.08
N THR A 695 -12.32 -41.65 -9.87
CA THR A 695 -12.50 -42.65 -10.95
C THR A 695 -13.36 -43.82 -10.48
N ASP A 696 -13.81 -44.67 -11.40
CA ASP A 696 -14.35 -46.00 -11.05
C ASP A 696 -13.27 -47.11 -11.01
N GLY A 697 -12.02 -46.75 -11.31
CA GLY A 697 -10.84 -47.59 -11.11
C GLY A 697 -10.60 -48.66 -12.17
N HIS A 698 -11.36 -48.63 -13.28
CA HIS A 698 -11.19 -49.54 -14.41
C HIS A 698 -10.28 -48.93 -15.47
N ASP A 699 -9.08 -49.47 -15.66
CA ASP A 699 -8.20 -49.10 -16.77
C ASP A 699 -8.38 -50.05 -17.96
N VAL A 700 -8.54 -49.51 -19.16
CA VAL A 700 -8.74 -50.30 -20.41
C VAL A 700 -7.89 -49.81 -21.58
N GLY A 701 -7.11 -48.75 -21.39
CA GLY A 701 -6.44 -48.05 -22.50
C GLY A 701 -5.06 -47.50 -22.18
N SER A 702 -4.54 -47.67 -20.96
CA SER A 702 -3.21 -47.14 -20.65
C SER A 702 -2.09 -47.90 -21.33
N SER A 703 -1.08 -47.16 -21.76
CA SER A 703 0.15 -47.74 -22.32
C SER A 703 1.18 -48.03 -21.23
N ASN A 704 1.12 -47.28 -20.12
CA ASN A 704 1.99 -47.49 -18.97
C ASN A 704 1.52 -48.66 -18.09
N MET A 705 2.48 -49.40 -17.54
CA MET A 705 2.21 -50.53 -16.64
C MET A 705 2.08 -50.05 -15.18
N PRO A 706 1.13 -50.61 -14.39
CA PRO A 706 0.82 -50.11 -13.05
C PRO A 706 1.96 -50.22 -12.05
N ASP A 707 2.77 -51.28 -12.11
CA ASP A 707 3.94 -51.49 -11.26
C ASP A 707 5.07 -50.50 -11.57
N VAL A 708 5.34 -50.23 -12.84
CA VAL A 708 6.33 -49.22 -13.26
C VAL A 708 5.92 -47.83 -12.76
N VAL A 709 4.68 -47.43 -12.99
CA VAL A 709 4.16 -46.11 -12.55
C VAL A 709 4.20 -46.02 -11.02
N THR A 710 3.80 -47.08 -10.30
CA THR A 710 3.83 -47.09 -8.83
C THR A 710 5.26 -46.96 -8.29
N ALA A 711 6.22 -47.70 -8.85
CA ALA A 711 7.62 -47.59 -8.44
C ALA A 711 8.18 -46.18 -8.64
N ASN A 712 7.80 -45.50 -9.73
CA ASN A 712 8.20 -44.12 -10.01
C ASN A 712 7.56 -43.13 -9.04
N LEU A 713 6.26 -43.25 -8.76
CA LEU A 713 5.55 -42.42 -7.78
C LEU A 713 6.20 -42.49 -6.39
N ILE A 714 6.57 -43.69 -5.93
CA ILE A 714 7.25 -43.87 -4.64
C ILE A 714 8.64 -43.20 -4.66
N LYS A 715 9.41 -43.36 -5.75
CA LYS A 715 10.73 -42.71 -5.91
C LYS A 715 10.63 -41.18 -5.89
N SER A 716 9.61 -40.61 -6.53
CA SER A 716 9.35 -39.16 -6.50
C SER A 716 8.72 -38.67 -5.19
N ASN A 717 8.50 -39.56 -4.21
CA ASN A 717 7.87 -39.28 -2.92
C ASN A 717 6.40 -38.81 -3.03
N ILE A 718 5.71 -39.15 -4.11
CA ILE A 718 4.31 -38.75 -4.36
C ILE A 718 3.36 -39.75 -3.70
N ILE A 719 2.32 -39.23 -3.06
CA ILE A 719 1.25 -40.01 -2.43
C ILE A 719 0.03 -40.05 -3.36
N VAL A 720 -0.57 -41.22 -3.57
CA VAL A 720 -1.81 -41.34 -4.36
C VAL A 720 -2.99 -41.65 -3.45
N ASP A 721 -3.93 -40.71 -3.37
CA ASP A 721 -5.26 -40.96 -2.84
C ASP A 721 -6.25 -41.24 -3.97
N SER A 722 -7.18 -42.15 -3.73
CA SER A 722 -8.16 -42.56 -4.75
C SER A 722 -9.55 -42.68 -4.18
N ILE A 723 -10.53 -42.14 -4.89
CA ILE A 723 -11.96 -42.24 -4.56
C ILE A 723 -12.63 -43.02 -5.67
N LEU A 724 -13.07 -44.22 -5.33
CA LEU A 724 -13.69 -45.16 -6.25
C LEU A 724 -15.20 -44.98 -6.28
N LEU A 725 -15.74 -44.64 -7.45
CA LEU A 725 -17.15 -44.38 -7.67
C LEU A 725 -17.86 -45.59 -8.29
N GLY A 726 -19.08 -45.88 -7.84
CA GLY A 726 -19.85 -46.97 -8.40
C GLY A 726 -19.64 -48.34 -7.74
N ASN A 727 -20.35 -49.33 -8.27
CA ASN A 727 -20.15 -50.73 -7.92
C ASN A 727 -18.84 -51.24 -8.53
N VAL A 728 -17.74 -50.97 -7.85
CA VAL A 728 -16.43 -51.57 -8.14
C VAL A 728 -16.45 -53.00 -7.58
N GLY A 729 -16.96 -53.92 -8.37
CA GLY A 729 -17.06 -55.37 -8.14
C GLY A 729 -17.28 -56.08 -9.47
N PRO A 730 -17.04 -57.40 -9.58
CA PRO A 730 -17.24 -58.13 -10.83
C PRO A 730 -18.69 -57.93 -11.29
N ARG A 731 -18.88 -57.40 -12.50
CA ARG A 731 -20.22 -57.28 -13.09
C ARG A 731 -20.85 -58.67 -13.10
N ASN A 732 -22.12 -58.76 -12.71
CA ASN A 732 -22.94 -59.96 -12.88
C ASN A 732 -22.83 -60.50 -14.31
N THR A 733 -21.96 -61.47 -14.52
CA THR A 733 -22.08 -62.44 -15.59
C THR A 733 -22.37 -63.78 -14.94
N LEU A 734 -23.54 -64.32 -15.26
CA LEU A 734 -23.86 -65.73 -15.16
C LEU A 734 -22.83 -66.55 -15.96
N GLN A 735 -21.64 -66.76 -15.41
CA GLN A 735 -20.67 -67.80 -15.76
C GLN A 735 -19.47 -67.70 -14.80
N LEU A 736 -19.53 -68.49 -13.74
CA LEU A 736 -18.36 -68.90 -12.95
C LEU A 736 -17.38 -69.62 -13.89
N GLN A 737 -16.34 -68.94 -14.35
CA GLN A 737 -15.15 -69.55 -14.94
C GLN A 737 -14.00 -69.41 -13.92
N PRO A 738 -13.56 -70.50 -13.26
CA PRO A 738 -12.58 -70.46 -12.16
C PRO A 738 -11.15 -70.05 -12.52
N TRP A 739 -10.89 -69.67 -13.78
CA TRP A 739 -9.55 -69.37 -14.30
C TRP A 739 -9.41 -67.97 -14.89
N ALA A 740 -10.45 -67.13 -14.82
CA ALA A 740 -10.33 -65.70 -15.11
C ALA A 740 -9.95 -64.99 -13.81
N PRO A 741 -8.72 -64.46 -13.65
CA PRO A 741 -8.37 -63.70 -12.47
C PRO A 741 -9.26 -62.45 -12.43
N ASP A 742 -10.17 -62.41 -11.46
CA ASP A 742 -11.08 -61.30 -11.23
C ASP A 742 -10.34 -59.97 -11.39
N THR A 743 -10.93 -59.07 -12.17
CA THR A 743 -10.44 -57.74 -12.54
C THR A 743 -10.45 -56.82 -11.32
N LEU A 744 -9.65 -57.16 -10.31
CA LEU A 744 -9.53 -56.44 -9.06
C LEU A 744 -8.83 -55.11 -9.34
N CYS A 745 -9.53 -54.00 -9.08
CA CYS A 745 -9.01 -52.64 -9.23
C CYS A 745 -7.65 -52.51 -8.52
N ILE A 746 -6.56 -52.43 -9.28
CA ILE A 746 -5.18 -52.38 -8.76
C ILE A 746 -4.90 -51.02 -8.09
N LEU A 747 -5.69 -49.99 -8.41
CA LEU A 747 -5.54 -48.63 -7.88
C LEU A 747 -5.52 -48.61 -6.35
N ARG A 748 -6.33 -49.42 -5.65
CA ARG A 748 -6.27 -49.53 -4.19
C ARG A 748 -4.91 -50.04 -3.69
N GLY A 749 -4.30 -50.98 -4.41
CA GLY A 749 -2.93 -51.43 -4.15
C GLY A 749 -1.91 -50.31 -4.34
N ILE A 750 -2.08 -49.48 -5.38
CA ILE A 750 -1.22 -48.32 -5.67
C ILE A 750 -1.33 -47.27 -4.57
N SER A 751 -2.55 -46.90 -4.15
CA SER A 751 -2.77 -45.93 -3.07
C SER A 751 -2.06 -46.39 -1.79
N ASN A 752 -2.26 -47.65 -1.39
CA ASN A 752 -1.61 -48.19 -0.18
C ASN A 752 -0.07 -48.28 -0.33
N ALA A 753 0.44 -48.71 -1.48
CA ALA A 753 1.88 -48.82 -1.72
C ALA A 753 2.59 -47.45 -1.67
N THR A 754 1.94 -46.39 -2.14
CA THR A 754 2.45 -45.00 -2.10
C THR A 754 2.26 -44.30 -0.75
N GLY A 755 1.60 -44.95 0.21
CA GLY A 755 1.28 -44.37 1.53
C GLY A 755 0.03 -43.50 1.56
N GLY A 756 -0.80 -43.57 0.53
CA GLY A 756 -2.10 -42.89 0.42
C GLY A 756 -3.27 -43.74 0.92
N CYS A 757 -4.47 -43.27 0.63
CA CYS A 757 -5.73 -43.89 1.04
C CYS A 757 -6.64 -44.16 -0.16
N CYS A 758 -7.41 -45.25 -0.09
CA CYS A 758 -8.38 -45.60 -1.11
C CYS A 758 -9.77 -45.69 -0.49
N PHE A 759 -10.63 -44.76 -0.89
CA PHE A 759 -12.00 -44.63 -0.39
C PHE A 759 -12.98 -45.19 -1.41
N LYS A 760 -14.08 -45.76 -0.92
CA LYS A 760 -15.22 -46.19 -1.73
C LYS A 760 -16.50 -45.72 -1.04
N PRO A 761 -16.96 -44.49 -1.28
CA PRO A 761 -18.25 -44.04 -0.77
C PRO A 761 -19.37 -44.95 -1.30
N GLU A 762 -20.34 -45.30 -0.46
CA GLU A 762 -21.47 -46.16 -0.84
C GLU A 762 -22.71 -45.34 -1.25
N THR A 763 -22.74 -44.06 -0.88
CA THR A 763 -23.78 -43.09 -1.22
C THR A 763 -23.17 -41.72 -1.55
N SER A 764 -23.93 -40.83 -2.21
CA SER A 764 -23.48 -39.43 -2.43
C SER A 764 -23.18 -38.76 -1.09
N LYS A 765 -24.06 -38.97 -0.09
CA LYS A 765 -23.92 -38.45 1.27
C LYS A 765 -22.61 -38.87 1.94
N ASP A 766 -22.19 -40.12 1.78
CA ASP A 766 -20.90 -40.60 2.32
C ASP A 766 -19.71 -39.95 1.63
N GLY A 767 -19.81 -39.69 0.32
CA GLY A 767 -18.77 -38.99 -0.42
C GLY A 767 -18.67 -37.51 -0.08
N LEU A 768 -19.79 -36.80 0.15
CA LEU A 768 -19.76 -35.42 0.64
C LEU A 768 -19.12 -35.34 2.03
N LYS A 769 -19.51 -36.23 2.95
CA LYS A 769 -18.89 -36.37 4.29
C LYS A 769 -17.38 -36.61 4.22
N LEU A 770 -16.93 -37.39 3.24
CA LEU A 770 -15.51 -37.70 3.06
C LEU A 770 -14.68 -36.42 2.84
N PHE A 771 -15.22 -35.47 2.06
CA PHE A 771 -14.58 -34.18 1.78
C PHE A 771 -14.77 -33.13 2.88
N GLU A 772 -15.50 -33.43 3.95
CA GLU A 772 -15.54 -32.61 5.18
C GLU A 772 -14.38 -32.97 6.14
N ILE A 773 -13.74 -34.13 5.96
CA ILE A 773 -12.66 -34.63 6.82
C ILE A 773 -11.33 -33.96 6.48
N GLU A 774 -10.73 -33.26 7.44
CA GLU A 774 -9.46 -32.54 7.25
C GLU A 774 -8.30 -33.44 6.79
N THR A 775 -8.20 -34.66 7.32
CA THR A 775 -7.14 -35.61 6.96
C THR A 775 -7.32 -36.17 5.55
N VAL A 776 -8.49 -35.99 4.94
CA VAL A 776 -8.74 -36.23 3.52
C VAL A 776 -8.36 -34.98 2.72
N LEU A 777 -8.62 -33.78 3.22
CA LEU A 777 -8.29 -32.53 2.52
C LEU A 777 -6.80 -32.20 2.51
N SER A 778 -6.06 -32.51 3.59
CA SER A 778 -4.63 -32.24 3.69
C SER A 778 -3.83 -33.39 4.31
N LEU A 779 -2.65 -33.62 3.75
CA LEU A 779 -1.65 -34.54 4.30
C LEU A 779 -0.99 -34.03 5.58
N GLU A 780 -0.91 -32.71 5.82
CA GLU A 780 -0.32 -32.15 7.05
C GLU A 780 -1.10 -32.61 8.30
N MET A 781 -2.41 -32.81 8.15
CA MET A 781 -3.29 -33.25 9.21
C MET A 781 -3.28 -34.77 9.41
N ARG A 782 -2.66 -35.53 8.49
CA ARG A 782 -2.75 -36.98 8.41
C ARG A 782 -1.49 -37.66 8.95
N LYS A 783 -1.67 -38.69 9.78
CA LYS A 783 -0.56 -39.55 10.21
C LYS A 783 0.01 -40.31 9.00
N PRO A 784 1.33 -40.23 8.73
CA PRO A 784 1.90 -40.82 7.53
C PRO A 784 1.81 -42.35 7.56
N LYS A 785 1.33 -42.96 6.46
CA LYS A 785 1.38 -44.41 6.25
C LYS A 785 2.76 -44.83 5.72
N LYS A 786 3.17 -46.06 6.03
CA LYS A 786 4.43 -46.63 5.55
C LYS A 786 4.36 -46.90 4.04
N LYS A 787 5.28 -46.32 3.27
CA LYS A 787 5.44 -46.59 1.83
C LYS A 787 6.10 -47.94 1.61
N ALA A 788 5.73 -48.61 0.52
CA ALA A 788 6.39 -49.83 0.07
C ALA A 788 7.78 -49.52 -0.54
N ASP A 789 8.65 -50.52 -0.62
CA ASP A 789 9.96 -50.36 -1.25
C ASP A 789 9.81 -50.38 -2.80
N PRO A 790 10.24 -49.32 -3.53
CA PRO A 790 10.14 -49.26 -4.98
C PRO A 790 10.73 -50.46 -5.72
N SER A 791 11.78 -51.07 -5.17
CA SER A 791 12.47 -52.21 -5.81
C SER A 791 11.69 -53.52 -5.73
N THR A 792 10.72 -53.60 -4.83
CA THR A 792 9.90 -54.78 -4.57
C THR A 792 8.54 -54.74 -5.28
N ILE A 793 8.19 -53.60 -5.89
CA ILE A 793 6.91 -53.41 -6.57
C ILE A 793 6.89 -54.20 -7.88
N THR A 794 6.04 -55.22 -7.89
CA THR A 794 5.57 -55.95 -9.07
C THR A 794 4.04 -56.00 -9.10
N ILE A 795 3.44 -56.34 -10.24
CA ILE A 795 1.97 -56.50 -10.36
C ILE A 795 1.42 -57.49 -9.31
N SER A 796 2.11 -58.60 -9.03
CA SER A 796 1.71 -59.57 -8.02
C SER A 796 1.78 -59.00 -6.61
N SER A 797 2.81 -58.21 -6.30
CA SER A 797 2.92 -57.52 -5.01
C SER A 797 1.79 -56.50 -4.81
N LEU A 798 1.42 -55.74 -5.85
CA LEU A 798 0.32 -54.78 -5.79
C LEU A 798 -1.02 -55.48 -5.56
N ARG A 799 -1.25 -56.63 -6.20
CA ARG A 799 -2.41 -57.48 -5.92
C ARG A 799 -2.42 -58.01 -4.49
N ALA A 800 -1.25 -58.40 -3.94
CA ALA A 800 -1.14 -58.84 -2.57
C ALA A 800 -1.44 -57.71 -1.56
N ILE A 801 -0.89 -56.51 -1.78
CA ILE A 801 -1.18 -55.32 -0.97
C ILE A 801 -2.68 -54.99 -1.04
N ASN A 802 -3.25 -55.06 -2.24
CA ASN A 802 -4.66 -54.83 -2.48
C ASN A 802 -5.58 -55.83 -1.77
N ALA A 803 -5.18 -57.10 -1.70
CA ALA A 803 -5.94 -58.13 -0.98
C ALA A 803 -5.80 -58.01 0.55
N ALA A 804 -4.66 -57.51 1.02
CA ALA A 804 -4.39 -57.34 2.45
C ALA A 804 -5.10 -56.13 3.09
N HIS A 805 -5.56 -55.16 2.29
CA HIS A 805 -6.15 -53.91 2.78
C HIS A 805 -7.59 -53.72 2.30
N GLY A 806 -8.46 -53.32 3.24
CA GLY A 806 -9.83 -52.87 2.94
C GLY A 806 -9.86 -51.43 2.39
N TYR A 807 -11.06 -50.91 2.13
CA TYR A 807 -11.25 -49.49 1.82
C TYR A 807 -11.11 -48.66 3.09
N ASP A 808 -10.44 -47.51 2.98
CA ASP A 808 -10.32 -46.56 4.06
C ASP A 808 -11.67 -45.87 4.32
N LYS A 809 -12.01 -45.66 5.60
CA LYS A 809 -13.17 -44.84 6.01
C LYS A 809 -12.77 -43.39 6.28
N SER A 810 -11.66 -43.20 6.98
CA SER A 810 -11.06 -41.90 7.28
C SER A 810 -9.59 -42.09 7.68
N PRO A 811 -8.66 -41.22 7.24
CA PRO A 811 -7.27 -41.29 7.70
C PRO A 811 -7.10 -40.84 9.15
N GLU A 812 -6.14 -41.45 9.88
CA GLU A 812 -5.77 -41.06 11.24
C GLU A 812 -5.20 -39.62 11.30
N VAL A 813 -5.60 -38.86 12.32
CA VAL A 813 -5.17 -37.46 12.54
C VAL A 813 -3.81 -37.39 13.22
N VAL A 814 -2.99 -36.41 12.85
CA VAL A 814 -1.81 -36.02 13.63
C VAL A 814 -2.27 -35.18 14.82
N LEU A 815 -2.26 -35.79 16.00
CA LEU A 815 -2.40 -35.03 17.25
C LEU A 815 -1.04 -34.44 17.64
N PRO A 816 -1.02 -33.25 18.29
CA PRO A 816 0.20 -32.70 18.86
C PRO A 816 0.89 -33.72 19.76
N SER A 817 2.22 -33.83 19.65
CA SER A 817 3.01 -34.78 20.44
C SER A 817 2.86 -34.53 21.96
N GLU A 818 2.57 -33.28 22.29
CA GLU A 818 2.33 -32.71 23.60
C GLU A 818 1.05 -33.24 24.25
N MET A 819 0.13 -33.86 23.50
CA MET A 819 -1.05 -34.55 24.05
C MET A 819 -0.67 -35.63 25.08
N ASN A 820 0.51 -36.24 24.92
CA ASN A 820 1.03 -37.26 25.83
C ASN A 820 1.94 -36.67 26.93
N SER A 821 2.17 -35.36 26.93
CA SER A 821 3.01 -34.70 27.93
C SER A 821 2.32 -34.69 29.29
N LYS A 822 3.15 -34.72 30.35
CA LYS A 822 2.66 -34.47 31.72
C LYS A 822 2.20 -33.02 31.81
N VAL A 823 1.04 -32.83 32.43
CA VAL A 823 0.48 -31.50 32.70
C VAL A 823 0.53 -31.20 34.18
N THR A 824 0.41 -29.92 34.54
CA THR A 824 0.44 -29.47 35.93
C THR A 824 -0.67 -28.46 36.20
N VAL A 825 -0.90 -28.16 37.47
CA VAL A 825 -1.87 -27.12 37.87
C VAL A 825 -1.34 -25.73 37.54
N THR A 826 -2.25 -24.79 37.25
CA THR A 826 -1.91 -23.42 36.82
C THR A 826 -0.94 -22.70 37.78
N GLU A 827 -1.09 -22.90 39.09
CA GLU A 827 -0.20 -22.33 40.11
C GLU A 827 1.25 -22.81 39.94
N SER A 828 1.47 -24.12 39.81
CA SER A 828 2.79 -24.73 39.68
C SER A 828 3.48 -24.30 38.39
N ALA A 829 2.72 -24.26 37.27
CA ALA A 829 3.21 -23.77 35.99
C ALA A 829 3.66 -22.30 36.07
N LEU A 830 2.83 -21.44 36.66
CA LEU A 830 3.14 -20.00 36.83
C LEU A 830 4.35 -19.80 37.75
N LYS A 831 4.44 -20.50 38.88
CA LYS A 831 5.61 -20.42 39.79
C LYS A 831 6.90 -20.86 39.12
N LYS A 832 6.86 -21.93 38.33
CA LYS A 832 8.02 -22.40 37.55
C LYS A 832 8.46 -21.31 36.57
N LYS A 833 7.54 -20.82 35.72
CA LYS A 833 7.87 -19.80 34.72
C LYS A 833 8.33 -18.48 35.32
N ILE A 834 7.68 -17.96 36.38
CA ILE A 834 8.11 -16.72 37.06
C ILE A 834 9.55 -16.83 37.60
N ARG A 835 9.97 -18.02 38.06
CA ARG A 835 11.37 -18.26 38.45
C ARG A 835 12.29 -18.27 37.24
N ASP A 836 11.91 -18.97 36.17
CA ASP A 836 12.72 -19.08 34.95
C ASP A 836 12.92 -17.71 34.26
N THR A 837 11.92 -16.82 34.30
CA THR A 837 12.02 -15.46 33.73
C THR A 837 13.06 -14.58 34.42
N ARG A 838 13.49 -14.91 35.66
CA ARG A 838 14.57 -14.16 36.34
C ARG A 838 15.97 -14.46 35.77
N VAL A 839 16.10 -15.42 34.84
CA VAL A 839 17.38 -15.93 34.34
C VAL A 839 17.64 -15.57 32.86
N GLY A 840 16.68 -15.00 32.12
CA GLY A 840 16.88 -14.59 30.71
C GLY A 840 15.77 -13.74 30.10
N GLN A 841 16.01 -13.20 28.89
CA GLN A 841 15.02 -12.45 28.09
C GLN A 841 13.93 -13.40 27.55
N MET A 842 12.66 -13.05 27.78
CA MET A 842 11.49 -13.84 27.35
C MET A 842 10.83 -13.21 26.11
N MET A 843 10.41 -14.04 25.15
CA MET A 843 9.72 -13.57 23.92
C MET A 843 8.34 -12.97 24.26
N GLU A 844 7.87 -12.03 23.44
CA GLU A 844 6.56 -11.36 23.65
C GLU A 844 5.38 -12.34 23.68
N LYS A 845 5.39 -13.36 22.80
CA LYS A 845 4.40 -14.44 22.81
C LYS A 845 4.26 -15.08 24.20
N ASP A 846 5.40 -15.46 24.80
CA ASP A 846 5.43 -16.16 26.07
C ASP A 846 4.95 -15.26 27.22
N LYS A 847 5.21 -13.95 27.14
CA LYS A 847 4.68 -12.97 28.11
C LYS A 847 3.16 -12.94 28.05
N ARG A 848 2.59 -12.85 26.84
CA ARG A 848 1.14 -12.87 26.67
C ARG A 848 0.52 -14.17 27.16
N ILE A 849 1.08 -15.34 26.84
CA ILE A 849 0.56 -16.63 27.32
C ILE A 849 0.60 -16.70 28.86
N LEU A 850 1.67 -16.16 29.48
CA LEU A 850 1.79 -16.10 30.93
C LEU A 850 0.73 -15.18 31.56
N GLU A 851 0.40 -14.05 30.92
CA GLU A 851 -0.67 -13.15 31.35
C GLU A 851 -2.05 -13.80 31.26
N GLU A 852 -2.35 -14.50 30.16
CA GLU A 852 -3.59 -15.27 29.99
C GLU A 852 -3.73 -16.32 31.09
N LEU A 853 -2.67 -17.10 31.34
CA LEU A 853 -2.69 -18.13 32.38
C LEU A 853 -2.83 -17.52 33.78
N ARG A 854 -2.16 -16.40 34.05
CA ARG A 854 -2.28 -15.67 35.32
C ARG A 854 -3.71 -15.16 35.51
N SER A 855 -4.33 -14.62 34.48
CA SER A 855 -5.73 -14.16 34.51
C SER A 855 -6.68 -15.30 34.86
N LEU A 856 -6.54 -16.44 34.17
CA LEU A 856 -7.35 -17.64 34.39
C LEU A 856 -7.05 -18.34 35.72
N HIS A 857 -5.85 -18.19 36.28
CA HIS A 857 -5.55 -18.64 37.63
C HIS A 857 -6.21 -17.76 38.69
N CYS A 858 -6.02 -16.43 38.64
CA CYS A 858 -6.54 -15.50 39.63
C CYS A 858 -8.08 -15.42 39.62
N ASN A 859 -8.66 -15.47 38.42
CA ASN A 859 -10.10 -15.52 38.20
C ASN A 859 -10.39 -16.75 37.32
N PRO A 860 -10.62 -17.93 37.89
CA PRO A 860 -10.97 -19.13 37.13
C PRO A 860 -12.31 -19.01 36.44
N HIS A 861 -12.48 -19.75 35.34
CA HIS A 861 -13.78 -19.87 34.70
C HIS A 861 -14.61 -20.95 35.42
N PRO A 862 -15.92 -20.73 35.68
CA PRO A 862 -16.74 -21.70 36.41
C PRO A 862 -16.76 -23.10 35.77
N TYR A 863 -16.89 -23.15 34.45
CA TYR A 863 -17.07 -24.39 33.68
C TYR A 863 -15.79 -25.00 33.07
N PHE A 864 -14.63 -24.34 33.20
CA PHE A 864 -13.37 -24.84 32.62
C PHE A 864 -12.29 -25.04 33.69
N SER A 865 -11.50 -26.08 33.54
CA SER A 865 -10.22 -26.29 34.23
C SER A 865 -9.09 -26.34 33.22
N ILE A 866 -7.95 -25.72 33.55
CA ILE A 866 -6.82 -25.55 32.63
C ILE A 866 -5.57 -26.19 33.25
N PHE A 867 -4.87 -26.99 32.45
CA PHE A 867 -3.69 -27.75 32.83
C PHE A 867 -2.58 -27.54 31.80
N PRO A 868 -1.67 -26.58 32.01
CA PRO A 868 -0.51 -26.36 31.14
C PRO A 868 0.44 -27.55 31.16
N SER A 869 1.06 -27.84 30.02
CA SER A 869 2.10 -28.89 29.92
C SER A 869 3.37 -28.47 30.66
N GLU A 870 4.01 -29.46 31.31
CA GLU A 870 5.25 -29.28 32.05
C GLU A 870 6.47 -29.10 31.13
N SER A 871 6.41 -29.72 29.94
CA SER A 871 7.45 -29.69 28.92
C SER A 871 7.30 -28.53 27.94
N ASP A 872 6.06 -28.21 27.55
CA ASP A 872 5.76 -27.08 26.67
C ASP A 872 4.65 -26.20 27.27
N PHE A 873 5.02 -25.03 27.77
CA PHE A 873 4.07 -24.10 28.37
C PHE A 873 3.08 -23.50 27.36
N THR A 874 3.36 -23.62 26.06
CA THR A 874 2.48 -23.16 24.96
C THR A 874 1.41 -24.18 24.59
N PHE A 875 1.33 -25.32 25.30
CA PHE A 875 0.30 -26.32 25.14
C PHE A 875 -0.48 -26.54 26.44
N TRP A 876 -1.80 -26.40 26.41
CA TRP A 876 -2.68 -26.57 27.56
C TRP A 876 -3.73 -27.66 27.29
N LYS A 877 -3.93 -28.55 28.27
CA LYS A 877 -5.14 -29.37 28.35
C LYS A 877 -6.23 -28.63 29.10
N ILE A 878 -7.46 -28.78 28.64
CA ILE A 878 -8.61 -28.07 29.15
C ILE A 878 -9.72 -29.09 29.39
N VAL A 879 -10.37 -29.01 30.55
CA VAL A 879 -11.54 -29.82 30.89
C VAL A 879 -12.74 -28.89 30.99
N MET A 880 -13.78 -29.15 30.19
CA MET A 880 -15.00 -28.36 30.11
C MET A 880 -16.20 -29.18 30.59
N GLU A 881 -17.04 -28.58 31.43
CA GLU A 881 -18.36 -29.15 31.71
C GLU A 881 -19.38 -28.68 30.66
N GLY A 882 -20.26 -29.57 30.21
CA GLY A 882 -21.31 -29.24 29.26
C GLY A 882 -22.33 -28.24 29.82
N PRO A 883 -22.90 -27.35 28.99
CA PRO A 883 -23.90 -26.39 29.43
C PRO A 883 -25.17 -27.03 30.00
N SER A 884 -25.75 -26.39 31.02
CA SER A 884 -27.03 -26.81 31.59
C SER A 884 -28.18 -26.57 30.62
N ASP A 885 -29.24 -27.38 30.71
CA ASP A 885 -30.43 -27.26 29.86
C ASP A 885 -30.14 -27.41 28.36
N THR A 886 -29.06 -28.15 28.03
CA THR A 886 -28.68 -28.54 26.66
C THR A 886 -28.51 -30.07 26.59
N PRO A 887 -28.47 -30.68 25.39
CA PRO A 887 -28.15 -32.11 25.24
C PRO A 887 -26.81 -32.52 25.85
N TYR A 888 -25.91 -31.55 26.02
CA TYR A 888 -24.56 -31.75 26.53
C TYR A 888 -24.49 -31.70 28.07
N GLU A 889 -25.61 -31.45 28.75
CA GLU A 889 -25.68 -31.39 30.21
C GLU A 889 -25.12 -32.68 30.84
N LYS A 890 -24.37 -32.53 31.94
CA LYS A 890 -23.66 -33.60 32.67
C LYS A 890 -22.48 -34.23 31.90
N GLY A 891 -22.30 -33.90 30.63
CA GLY A 891 -21.10 -34.24 29.88
C GLY A 891 -19.87 -33.47 30.39
N VAL A 892 -18.70 -34.10 30.34
CA VAL A 892 -17.40 -33.47 30.57
C VAL A 892 -16.49 -33.77 29.40
N PHE A 893 -16.00 -32.70 28.77
CA PHE A 893 -15.25 -32.74 27.53
C PHE A 893 -13.80 -32.32 27.78
N GLU A 894 -12.85 -33.14 27.32
CA GLU A 894 -11.44 -32.76 27.23
C GLU A 894 -11.22 -31.98 25.92
N LEU A 895 -10.50 -30.88 26.01
CA LEU A 895 -10.03 -30.06 24.90
C LEU A 895 -8.52 -29.85 25.05
N PHE A 896 -7.86 -29.46 23.98
CA PHE A 896 -6.51 -28.89 24.05
C PHE A 896 -6.45 -27.52 23.39
N CYS A 897 -5.47 -26.73 23.82
CA CYS A 897 -5.13 -25.43 23.29
C CYS A 897 -3.63 -25.38 22.98
N GLN A 898 -3.25 -25.01 21.76
CA GLN A 898 -1.86 -24.80 21.36
C GLN A 898 -1.67 -23.37 20.86
N PHE A 899 -0.71 -22.64 21.43
CA PHE A 899 -0.35 -21.30 20.98
C PHE A 899 0.72 -21.39 19.88
N GLY A 900 0.34 -21.02 18.66
CA GLY A 900 1.21 -21.02 17.49
C GLY A 900 2.35 -19.99 17.54
N PRO A 901 3.28 -19.99 16.57
CA PRO A 901 4.36 -19.00 16.51
C PRO A 901 3.84 -17.56 16.33
N ASP A 902 2.71 -17.39 15.64
CA ASP A 902 2.10 -16.10 15.32
C ASP A 902 1.18 -15.56 16.45
N TYR A 903 1.08 -16.24 17.60
CA TYR A 903 0.24 -15.76 18.71
C TYR A 903 0.87 -14.53 19.38
N PRO A 904 0.12 -13.47 19.74
CA PRO A 904 -1.35 -13.34 19.70
C PRO A 904 -1.93 -12.71 18.43
N VAL A 905 -1.15 -12.52 17.36
CA VAL A 905 -1.65 -11.96 16.08
C VAL A 905 -2.66 -12.91 15.44
N LYS A 906 -2.41 -14.22 15.51
CA LYS A 906 -3.37 -15.28 15.16
C LYS A 906 -3.93 -15.96 16.41
N PRO A 907 -5.16 -16.51 16.35
CA PRO A 907 -5.75 -17.23 17.47
C PRO A 907 -4.97 -18.50 17.81
N PRO A 908 -5.07 -18.98 19.06
CA PRO A 908 -4.56 -20.29 19.41
C PRO A 908 -5.44 -21.38 18.79
N LEU A 909 -4.83 -22.54 18.52
CA LEU A 909 -5.54 -23.71 18.04
C LEU A 909 -6.25 -24.38 19.21
N VAL A 910 -7.58 -24.37 19.23
CA VAL A 910 -8.40 -25.07 20.23
C VAL A 910 -9.19 -26.20 19.56
N ARG A 911 -9.11 -27.41 20.14
CA ARG A 911 -9.86 -28.58 19.64
C ARG A 911 -10.41 -29.44 20.77
N PHE A 912 -11.55 -30.07 20.52
CA PHE A 912 -12.07 -31.15 21.34
C PHE A 912 -11.25 -32.43 21.16
N VAL A 913 -10.94 -33.08 22.29
CA VAL A 913 -10.36 -34.42 22.35
C VAL A 913 -11.48 -35.44 22.53
N THR A 914 -12.43 -35.12 23.42
CA THR A 914 -13.67 -35.90 23.58
C THR A 914 -14.57 -35.66 22.36
N PRO A 915 -15.02 -36.70 21.64
CA PRO A 915 -15.95 -36.55 20.53
C PRO A 915 -17.25 -35.88 20.96
N VAL A 916 -17.73 -34.92 20.16
CA VAL A 916 -18.96 -34.17 20.41
C VAL A 916 -19.86 -34.25 19.20
N TYR A 917 -21.14 -34.57 19.43
CA TYR A 917 -22.16 -34.53 18.39
C TYR A 917 -22.67 -33.09 18.24
N HIS A 918 -22.10 -32.32 17.31
CA HIS A 918 -22.45 -30.91 17.11
C HIS A 918 -22.22 -30.46 15.65
N CYS A 919 -23.06 -29.61 15.08
CA CYS A 919 -22.94 -29.23 13.65
C CYS A 919 -21.71 -28.35 13.35
N ASN A 920 -21.24 -27.59 14.34
CA ASN A 920 -20.03 -26.76 14.24
C ASN A 920 -18.76 -27.43 14.79
N ILE A 921 -18.81 -28.72 15.19
CA ILE A 921 -17.65 -29.48 15.67
C ILE A 921 -17.51 -30.74 14.83
N ASN A 922 -16.35 -30.96 14.21
CA ASN A 922 -16.15 -32.16 13.39
C ASN A 922 -15.62 -33.35 14.22
N ASN A 923 -15.53 -34.52 13.59
CA ASN A 923 -15.08 -35.77 14.22
C ASN A 923 -13.65 -35.74 14.78
N VAL A 924 -12.85 -34.74 14.39
CA VAL A 924 -11.47 -34.55 14.86
C VAL A 924 -11.36 -33.40 15.88
N GLY A 925 -12.52 -32.91 16.32
CA GLY A 925 -12.67 -31.91 17.37
C GLY A 925 -12.38 -30.47 16.96
N ARG A 926 -12.23 -30.16 15.67
CA ARG A 926 -12.13 -28.76 15.22
C ARG A 926 -13.45 -28.05 15.46
N ILE A 927 -13.33 -26.79 15.84
CA ILE A 927 -14.45 -25.89 16.13
C ILE A 927 -14.52 -24.86 15.01
N CYS A 928 -15.69 -24.66 14.40
CA CYS A 928 -15.95 -23.52 13.51
C CYS A 928 -16.67 -22.44 14.29
N HIS A 929 -15.99 -21.32 14.52
CA HIS A 929 -16.57 -20.14 15.14
C HIS A 929 -15.75 -18.91 14.73
N ASN A 930 -16.42 -17.78 14.46
CA ASN A 930 -15.78 -16.57 13.92
C ASN A 930 -14.66 -16.00 14.82
N ILE A 931 -14.67 -16.30 16.12
CA ILE A 931 -13.64 -15.88 17.09
C ILE A 931 -12.26 -16.49 16.82
N PHE A 932 -12.20 -17.56 16.02
CA PHE A 932 -10.96 -18.20 15.58
C PHE A 932 -10.54 -17.74 14.17
N ASP A 933 -11.24 -16.76 13.59
CA ASP A 933 -11.02 -16.30 12.22
C ASP A 933 -11.33 -14.79 12.10
N ARG A 934 -12.34 -14.39 11.32
CA ARG A 934 -12.66 -12.99 10.98
C ARG A 934 -12.86 -12.03 12.16
N ASN A 935 -13.30 -12.53 13.31
CA ASN A 935 -13.54 -11.69 14.50
C ASN A 935 -12.35 -11.72 15.46
N TYR A 936 -11.29 -12.49 15.17
CA TYR A 936 -10.12 -12.54 16.02
C TYR A 936 -9.27 -11.28 15.89
N ASN A 937 -8.78 -10.78 17.02
CA ASN A 937 -7.69 -9.82 17.08
C ASN A 937 -6.87 -10.06 18.35
N ALA A 938 -5.68 -9.48 18.44
CA ALA A 938 -4.77 -9.72 19.55
C ALA A 938 -5.31 -9.28 20.93
N GLN A 939 -6.41 -8.52 21.02
CA GLN A 939 -7.03 -8.15 22.30
C GLN A 939 -7.95 -9.24 22.86
N ILE A 940 -8.41 -10.18 22.03
CA ILE A 940 -9.25 -11.29 22.47
C ILE A 940 -8.46 -12.17 23.44
N THR A 941 -9.06 -12.44 24.60
CA THR A 941 -8.41 -13.24 25.65
C THR A 941 -8.78 -14.71 25.54
N MET A 942 -8.02 -15.58 26.20
CA MET A 942 -8.38 -16.99 26.33
C MET A 942 -9.73 -17.18 27.03
N ARG A 943 -10.11 -16.27 27.92
CA ARG A 943 -11.45 -16.30 28.55
C ARG A 943 -12.55 -16.06 27.53
N ASP A 944 -12.38 -15.10 26.61
CA ASP A 944 -13.35 -14.83 25.55
C ASP A 944 -13.50 -16.02 24.59
N ILE A 945 -12.37 -16.65 24.25
CA ILE A 945 -12.34 -17.89 23.45
C ILE A 945 -13.12 -19.02 24.14
N LEU A 946 -12.87 -19.26 25.43
CA LEU A 946 -13.57 -20.29 26.20
C LEU A 946 -15.07 -20.00 26.32
N ASN A 947 -15.45 -18.73 26.51
CA ASN A 947 -16.85 -18.31 26.52
C ASN A 947 -17.54 -18.59 25.18
N ALA A 948 -16.87 -18.30 24.07
CA ALA A 948 -17.40 -18.58 22.73
C ALA A 948 -17.57 -20.08 22.48
N VAL A 949 -16.60 -20.91 22.84
CA VAL A 949 -16.70 -22.37 22.73
C VAL A 949 -17.88 -22.90 23.57
N TYR A 950 -18.04 -22.40 24.80
CA TYR A 950 -19.17 -22.80 25.65
C TYR A 950 -20.51 -22.33 25.09
N GLY A 951 -20.58 -21.09 24.59
CA GLY A 951 -21.77 -20.50 23.97
C GLY A 951 -22.22 -21.25 22.72
N LEU A 952 -21.28 -21.77 21.94
CA LEU A 952 -21.57 -22.55 20.73
C LEU A 952 -22.38 -23.82 21.03
N LEU A 953 -22.12 -24.49 22.16
CA LEU A 953 -22.90 -25.67 22.58
C LEU A 953 -24.31 -25.30 23.09
N ILE A 954 -24.54 -24.04 23.47
CA ILE A 954 -25.86 -23.52 23.88
C ILE A 954 -26.66 -23.13 22.64
N ILE A 955 -26.03 -22.41 21.71
CA ILE A 955 -26.64 -21.88 20.49
C ILE A 955 -25.80 -22.37 19.30
N PRO A 956 -26.13 -23.53 18.73
CA PRO A 956 -25.50 -23.99 17.50
C PRO A 956 -25.72 -23.00 16.35
N GLU A 957 -24.75 -22.91 15.44
CA GLU A 957 -24.77 -22.02 14.27
C GLU A 957 -24.94 -22.84 12.97
N PRO A 958 -26.16 -23.29 12.61
CA PRO A 958 -26.37 -24.20 11.48
C PRO A 958 -26.09 -23.56 10.11
N GLU A 959 -26.00 -22.23 10.03
CA GLU A 959 -25.69 -21.48 8.81
C GLU A 959 -24.19 -21.56 8.43
N ASP A 960 -23.30 -21.77 9.41
CA ASP A 960 -21.84 -21.92 9.22
C ASP A 960 -21.35 -23.33 9.72
N PRO A 961 -21.87 -24.46 9.19
CA PRO A 961 -21.61 -25.77 9.77
C PRO A 961 -20.31 -26.43 9.26
N LEU A 962 -19.67 -27.19 10.14
CA LEU A 962 -18.63 -28.16 9.77
C LEU A 962 -19.23 -29.47 9.28
N ASP A 963 -20.34 -29.91 9.89
CA ASP A 963 -21.11 -31.09 9.48
C ASP A 963 -22.46 -30.62 8.95
N SER A 964 -22.57 -30.57 7.63
CA SER A 964 -23.76 -30.12 6.90
C SER A 964 -24.99 -30.98 7.17
N ILE A 965 -24.78 -32.24 7.54
CA ILE A 965 -25.84 -33.23 7.76
C ILE A 965 -26.42 -33.07 9.16
N LEU A 966 -25.56 -32.81 10.14
CA LEU A 966 -25.98 -32.42 11.48
C LEU A 966 -26.70 -31.08 11.48
N ALA A 967 -26.27 -30.13 10.64
CA ALA A 967 -26.97 -28.86 10.47
C ALA A 967 -28.37 -29.06 9.85
N GLU A 968 -28.48 -29.86 8.80
CA GLU A 968 -29.76 -30.22 8.20
C GLU A 968 -30.67 -30.94 9.21
N GLU A 969 -30.13 -31.88 10.00
CA GLU A 969 -30.89 -32.56 11.05
C GLU A 969 -31.35 -31.59 12.14
N PHE A 970 -30.49 -30.66 12.57
CA PHE A 970 -30.84 -29.62 13.54
C PHE A 970 -31.97 -28.71 13.03
N MET A 971 -31.92 -28.31 11.76
CA MET A 971 -32.93 -27.45 11.13
C MET A 971 -34.25 -28.19 10.86
N SER A 972 -34.19 -29.45 10.44
CA SER A 972 -35.37 -30.23 10.04
C SER A 972 -36.04 -30.97 11.20
N SER A 973 -35.27 -31.43 12.19
CA SER A 973 -35.76 -32.23 13.32
C SER A 973 -34.90 -32.01 14.56
N ARG A 974 -35.10 -30.85 15.20
CA ARG A 974 -34.38 -30.47 16.42
C ARG A 974 -34.51 -31.49 17.56
N GLU A 975 -35.68 -32.09 17.75
CA GLU A 975 -35.88 -33.12 18.79
C GLU A 975 -34.99 -34.34 18.58
N LYS A 976 -34.88 -34.83 17.34
CA LYS A 976 -34.04 -35.97 17.00
C LYS A 976 -32.57 -35.64 17.23
N TYR A 977 -32.14 -34.46 16.75
CA TYR A 977 -30.79 -33.96 16.97
C TYR A 977 -30.42 -33.93 18.45
N GLU A 978 -31.28 -33.32 19.28
CA GLU A 978 -31.06 -33.19 20.72
C GLU A 978 -31.06 -34.56 21.44
N GLN A 979 -31.90 -35.51 21.00
CA GLN A 979 -31.90 -36.88 21.53
C GLN A 979 -30.60 -37.64 21.20
N GLU A 980 -30.14 -37.60 19.95
CA GLU A 980 -28.90 -38.25 19.54
C GLU A 980 -27.68 -37.57 20.16
N ALA A 981 -27.66 -36.24 20.26
CA ALA A 981 -26.59 -35.49 20.92
C ALA A 981 -26.48 -35.84 22.42
N LYS A 982 -27.63 -35.99 23.10
CA LYS A 982 -27.68 -36.41 24.51
C LYS A 982 -27.16 -37.83 24.68
N LYS A 983 -27.66 -38.76 23.86
CA LYS A 983 -27.20 -40.15 23.87
C LYS A 983 -25.68 -40.24 23.63
N HIS A 984 -25.17 -39.51 22.64
CA HIS A 984 -23.74 -39.47 22.36
C HIS A 984 -22.94 -38.91 23.54
N THR A 985 -23.43 -37.85 24.20
CA THR A 985 -22.80 -37.27 25.39
C THR A 985 -22.75 -38.27 26.55
N GLU A 986 -23.82 -39.03 26.78
CA GLU A 986 -23.86 -40.09 27.79
C GLU A 986 -22.87 -41.23 27.48
N GLU A 987 -22.61 -41.51 26.21
CA GLU A 987 -21.65 -42.53 25.77
C GLU A 987 -20.19 -42.06 25.86
N THR A 988 -19.88 -40.81 25.45
CA THR A 988 -18.49 -40.35 25.27
C THR A 988 -17.98 -39.45 26.38
N ALA A 989 -18.86 -38.79 27.13
CA ALA A 989 -18.50 -37.70 28.05
C ALA A 989 -19.07 -37.86 29.48
N ALA A 990 -19.60 -39.02 29.86
CA ALA A 990 -20.26 -39.23 31.16
C ALA A 990 -19.35 -39.21 32.40
N MET A 991 -18.05 -39.03 32.24
CA MET A 991 -17.10 -38.95 33.36
C MET A 991 -17.29 -37.65 34.16
N SER A 992 -17.33 -37.73 35.49
CA SER A 992 -17.35 -36.50 36.31
C SER A 992 -16.04 -35.72 36.19
N ARG A 993 -16.13 -34.38 36.27
CA ARG A 993 -14.97 -33.47 36.19
C ARG A 993 -13.88 -33.84 37.19
N ASP A 994 -14.22 -34.11 38.44
CA ASP A 994 -13.24 -34.47 39.49
C ASP A 994 -12.44 -35.73 39.17
N VAL A 995 -13.05 -36.72 38.50
CA VAL A 995 -12.36 -37.94 38.08
C VAL A 995 -11.44 -37.64 36.90
N MET A 996 -11.86 -36.79 35.95
CA MET A 996 -11.02 -36.40 34.82
C MET A 996 -9.82 -35.55 35.26
N GLU A 997 -10.01 -34.58 36.17
CA GLU A 997 -8.93 -33.76 36.73
C GLU A 997 -7.89 -34.62 37.48
N LYS A 998 -8.34 -35.59 38.29
CA LYS A 998 -7.45 -36.53 38.99
C LYS A 998 -6.65 -37.44 38.05
N LYS A 999 -7.13 -37.70 36.84
CA LYS A 999 -6.37 -38.42 35.81
C LYS A 999 -5.24 -37.57 35.22
N LEU A 1000 -5.42 -36.25 35.18
CA LEU A 1000 -4.46 -35.32 34.58
C LEU A 1000 -3.39 -34.87 35.58
N VAL A 1001 -3.76 -34.61 36.83
CA VAL A 1001 -2.86 -34.10 37.87
C VAL A 1001 -3.17 -34.73 39.23
N ASP A 1002 -2.13 -34.96 40.04
CA ASP A 1002 -2.29 -35.39 41.44
C ASP A 1002 -2.71 -34.17 42.29
N PRO A 1003 -3.88 -34.19 42.95
CA PRO A 1003 -4.32 -33.09 43.79
C PRO A 1003 -3.40 -32.94 45.01
N GLY A 1004 -2.43 -32.05 44.91
CA GLY A 1004 -1.61 -31.64 46.06
C GLY A 1004 -2.49 -31.11 47.20
N LYS A 1005 -2.10 -31.38 48.45
CA LYS A 1005 -2.79 -30.84 49.63
C LYS A 1005 -2.54 -29.34 49.73
N GLN A 1006 -3.52 -28.53 49.33
CA GLN A 1006 -3.47 -27.09 49.49
C GLN A 1006 -4.27 -26.67 50.74
N LEU A 1007 -3.60 -26.04 51.71
CA LEU A 1007 -4.28 -25.44 52.86
C LEU A 1007 -4.99 -24.15 52.40
N VAL A 1008 -6.28 -24.24 52.12
CA VAL A 1008 -7.13 -23.08 51.86
C VAL A 1008 -7.71 -22.57 53.18
N PRO A 1009 -7.70 -21.25 53.46
CA PRO A 1009 -8.36 -20.70 54.63
C PRO A 1009 -9.83 -21.13 54.72
N PRO A 1010 -10.34 -21.61 55.88
CA PRO A 1010 -11.69 -22.20 55.98
C PRO A 1010 -12.83 -21.29 55.50
N HIS A 1011 -12.70 -19.97 55.66
CA HIS A 1011 -13.71 -18.99 55.26
C HIS A 1011 -13.81 -18.77 53.74
N LEU A 1012 -12.84 -19.23 52.95
CA LEU A 1012 -12.87 -19.16 51.48
C LEU A 1012 -13.35 -20.47 50.84
N ILE A 1013 -13.70 -21.46 51.66
CA ILE A 1013 -14.15 -22.77 51.21
C ILE A 1013 -15.68 -22.78 51.18
N CYS A 1014 -16.25 -23.17 50.05
CA CYS A 1014 -17.67 -23.39 49.92
C CYS A 1014 -18.12 -24.56 50.80
N PRO A 1015 -19.12 -24.38 51.67
CA PRO A 1015 -19.59 -25.42 52.59
C PRO A 1015 -20.28 -26.61 51.91
N LEU A 1016 -20.68 -26.46 50.63
CA LEU A 1016 -21.27 -27.54 49.84
C LEU A 1016 -20.23 -28.33 49.05
N THR A 1017 -19.30 -27.63 48.38
CA THR A 1017 -18.33 -28.29 47.49
C THR A 1017 -17.03 -28.67 48.19
N ASN A 1018 -16.76 -28.10 49.38
CA ASN A 1018 -15.47 -28.17 50.07
C ASN A 1018 -14.28 -27.70 49.20
N LYS A 1019 -14.54 -26.81 48.23
CA LYS A 1019 -13.54 -26.19 47.35
C LYS A 1019 -13.51 -24.68 47.51
N LEU A 1020 -12.40 -24.06 47.12
CA LEU A 1020 -12.24 -22.60 47.07
C LEU A 1020 -13.26 -21.98 46.10
N PHE A 1021 -13.94 -20.91 46.51
CA PHE A 1021 -14.96 -20.23 45.69
C PHE A 1021 -14.42 -19.77 44.31
N VAL A 1022 -15.22 -19.96 43.27
CA VAL A 1022 -15.00 -19.45 41.91
C VAL A 1022 -16.08 -18.44 41.53
N ASP A 1023 -17.36 -18.80 41.65
CA ASP A 1023 -18.50 -17.90 41.45
C ASP A 1023 -19.44 -17.90 42.66
N PRO A 1024 -19.03 -17.27 43.78
CA PRO A 1024 -19.81 -17.30 45.00
C PRO A 1024 -21.07 -16.45 44.89
N VAL A 1025 -22.17 -17.00 45.43
CA VAL A 1025 -23.47 -16.34 45.59
C VAL A 1025 -23.91 -16.41 47.02
N GLU A 1026 -24.65 -15.39 47.44
CA GLU A 1026 -25.20 -15.24 48.77
C GLU A 1026 -26.71 -15.46 48.73
N THR A 1027 -27.22 -16.29 49.63
CA THR A 1027 -28.67 -16.44 49.83
C THR A 1027 -29.24 -15.23 50.58
N ILE A 1028 -30.55 -15.06 50.59
CA ILE A 1028 -31.22 -14.01 51.40
C ILE A 1028 -30.90 -14.09 52.91
N TYR A 1029 -30.35 -15.22 53.37
CA TYR A 1029 -29.96 -15.46 54.76
C TYR A 1029 -28.49 -15.12 55.04
N GLY A 1030 -27.75 -14.62 54.05
CA GLY A 1030 -26.35 -14.19 54.20
C GLY A 1030 -25.32 -15.32 54.12
N THR A 1031 -25.74 -16.56 53.79
CA THR A 1031 -24.80 -17.68 53.62
C THR A 1031 -24.30 -17.72 52.18
N VAL A 1032 -22.97 -17.85 52.04
CA VAL A 1032 -22.30 -17.85 50.73
C VAL A 1032 -22.04 -19.28 50.27
N TYR A 1033 -22.44 -19.57 49.03
CA TYR A 1033 -22.26 -20.85 48.36
C TYR A 1033 -21.66 -20.66 46.97
N GLU A 1034 -21.11 -21.73 46.41
CA GLU A 1034 -20.76 -21.77 45.00
C GLU A 1034 -22.05 -21.85 44.18
N ARG A 1035 -22.25 -20.93 43.22
CA ARG A 1035 -23.51 -20.79 42.46
C ARG A 1035 -24.08 -22.12 41.98
N LYS A 1036 -23.27 -22.89 41.26
CA LYS A 1036 -23.69 -24.16 40.68
C LYS A 1036 -24.16 -25.16 41.74
N ALA A 1037 -23.43 -25.25 42.85
CA ALA A 1037 -23.73 -26.21 43.91
C ALA A 1037 -25.03 -25.87 44.65
N ILE A 1038 -25.29 -24.58 44.89
CA ILE A 1038 -26.54 -24.16 45.52
C ILE A 1038 -27.73 -24.27 44.54
N GLU A 1039 -27.58 -23.91 43.27
CA GLU A 1039 -28.64 -24.05 42.27
C GLU A 1039 -29.06 -25.53 42.11
N GLN A 1040 -28.09 -26.47 42.08
CA GLN A 1040 -28.39 -27.90 42.06
C GLN A 1040 -29.10 -28.36 43.34
N HIS A 1041 -28.64 -27.90 44.51
CA HIS A 1041 -29.30 -28.23 45.78
C HIS A 1041 -30.74 -27.72 45.82
N LEU A 1042 -30.99 -26.50 45.33
CA LEU A 1042 -32.33 -25.90 45.28
C LEU A 1042 -33.28 -26.63 44.32
N LYS A 1043 -32.77 -27.19 43.21
CA LYS A 1043 -33.57 -28.06 42.31
C LYS A 1043 -34.12 -29.29 43.05
N GLU A 1044 -33.37 -29.86 43.98
CA GLU A 1044 -33.73 -31.09 44.70
C GLU A 1044 -34.47 -30.84 46.03
N HIS A 1045 -34.03 -29.85 46.82
CA HIS A 1045 -34.45 -29.68 48.22
C HIS A 1045 -35.21 -28.38 48.49
N LYS A 1046 -35.16 -27.40 47.57
CA LYS A 1046 -35.83 -26.09 47.65
C LYS A 1046 -35.55 -25.23 48.89
N HIS A 1047 -34.57 -25.57 49.74
CA HIS A 1047 -34.24 -24.82 50.95
C HIS A 1047 -32.72 -24.57 51.07
N ASP A 1048 -32.33 -23.69 51.99
CA ASP A 1048 -30.92 -23.40 52.26
C ASP A 1048 -30.24 -24.61 52.97
N PRO A 1049 -29.08 -25.10 52.49
CA PRO A 1049 -28.42 -26.27 53.06
C PRO A 1049 -27.82 -26.10 54.48
N LYS A 1050 -27.57 -24.86 54.94
CA LYS A 1050 -27.00 -24.60 56.29
C LYS A 1050 -28.03 -24.09 57.30
N GLY A 1051 -29.31 -24.07 56.96
CA GLY A 1051 -30.40 -23.88 57.92
C GLY A 1051 -31.04 -22.50 57.91
N GLY A 1052 -31.58 -22.10 56.76
CA GLY A 1052 -32.61 -21.05 56.72
C GLY A 1052 -33.97 -21.55 57.24
N PRO A 1053 -34.92 -20.66 57.60
CA PRO A 1053 -36.31 -21.05 57.85
C PRO A 1053 -36.89 -21.83 56.66
N ALA A 1054 -37.90 -22.69 56.88
CA ALA A 1054 -38.51 -23.61 55.89
C ALA A 1054 -39.20 -22.94 54.68
N VAL A 1055 -38.87 -21.68 54.40
CA VAL A 1055 -39.33 -20.91 53.25
C VAL A 1055 -38.57 -21.38 52.00
N PRO A 1056 -39.29 -21.77 50.93
CA PRO A 1056 -38.66 -22.19 49.69
C PRO A 1056 -37.79 -21.08 49.08
N LEU A 1057 -36.56 -21.42 48.69
CA LEU A 1057 -35.67 -20.54 47.93
C LEU A 1057 -35.69 -20.93 46.45
N THR A 1058 -35.59 -19.92 45.59
CA THR A 1058 -35.44 -20.06 44.15
C THR A 1058 -34.14 -19.43 43.66
N ASN A 1059 -33.75 -19.70 42.42
CA ASN A 1059 -32.54 -19.10 41.84
C ASN A 1059 -32.59 -17.56 41.79
N ALA A 1060 -33.79 -16.96 41.79
CA ALA A 1060 -33.98 -15.51 41.82
C ALA A 1060 -33.59 -14.88 43.17
N ASP A 1061 -33.52 -15.69 44.23
CA ASP A 1061 -33.19 -15.25 45.59
C ASP A 1061 -31.67 -15.25 45.86
N LEU A 1062 -30.85 -15.60 44.86
CA LEU A 1062 -29.40 -15.65 44.94
C LEU A 1062 -28.77 -14.34 44.44
N LYS A 1063 -27.95 -13.70 45.28
CA LYS A 1063 -27.20 -12.48 44.92
C LYS A 1063 -25.72 -12.78 44.73
N LEU A 1064 -25.02 -12.03 43.89
CA LEU A 1064 -23.58 -12.19 43.71
C LEU A 1064 -22.83 -11.77 44.99
N ALA A 1065 -21.98 -12.66 45.53
CA ALA A 1065 -21.16 -12.37 46.69
C ALA A 1065 -19.82 -11.72 46.28
N SER A 1066 -19.88 -10.47 45.80
CA SER A 1066 -18.73 -9.75 45.21
C SER A 1066 -17.51 -9.68 46.14
N GLU A 1067 -17.71 -9.44 47.44
CA GLU A 1067 -16.62 -9.40 48.42
C GLU A 1067 -15.95 -10.77 48.59
N MET A 1068 -16.74 -11.85 48.65
CA MET A 1068 -16.19 -13.21 48.73
C MET A 1068 -15.39 -13.56 47.47
N LYS A 1069 -15.91 -13.18 46.30
CA LYS A 1069 -15.22 -13.36 45.02
C LYS A 1069 -13.87 -12.64 45.01
N LYS A 1070 -13.84 -11.38 45.46
CA LYS A 1070 -12.62 -10.59 45.60
C LYS A 1070 -11.62 -11.23 46.56
N MET A 1071 -12.04 -11.67 47.74
CA MET A 1071 -11.16 -12.35 48.71
C MET A 1071 -10.56 -13.66 48.15
N ALA A 1072 -11.36 -14.45 47.43
CA ALA A 1072 -10.88 -15.66 46.77
C ALA A 1072 -9.87 -15.36 45.65
N THR A 1073 -10.11 -14.32 44.85
CA THR A 1073 -9.18 -13.85 43.81
C THR A 1073 -7.87 -13.32 44.41
N ASP A 1074 -7.93 -12.52 45.48
CA ASP A 1074 -6.75 -12.01 46.18
C ASP A 1074 -5.92 -13.14 46.78
N TYR A 1075 -6.57 -14.17 47.32
CA TYR A 1075 -5.89 -15.37 47.82
C TYR A 1075 -5.12 -16.09 46.70
N ARG A 1076 -5.74 -16.34 45.54
CA ARG A 1076 -5.05 -16.92 44.37
C ARG A 1076 -3.89 -16.04 43.89
N SER A 1077 -4.07 -14.73 43.83
CA SER A 1077 -2.99 -13.80 43.47
C SER A 1077 -1.79 -13.88 44.43
N LYS A 1078 -2.04 -13.99 45.74
CA LYS A 1078 -0.98 -14.16 46.76
C LYS A 1078 -0.23 -15.47 46.62
N GLN A 1079 -0.83 -16.53 46.10
CA GLN A 1079 -0.14 -17.81 45.88
C GLN A 1079 0.99 -17.68 44.86
N LEU A 1080 0.93 -16.70 43.96
CA LEU A 1080 1.94 -16.49 42.91
C LEU A 1080 3.16 -15.66 43.35
N ARG A 1081 3.17 -15.13 44.57
CA ARG A 1081 4.22 -14.24 45.08
C ARG A 1081 5.41 -14.97 45.67
#